data_AF-A0A0D1C1G5-F1
#
_entry.id   AF-A0A0D1C1G5-F1
#
_cell.length_a   1.000
_cell.length_b   1.000
_cell.length_c   1.000
_cell.angle_alpha   90.00
_cell.angle_beta   90.00
_cell.angle_gamma   90.00
#
_symmetry.space_group_name_H-M   'P 1'
#
loop_
_entity.id
_entity.type
_entity.pdbx_description
1 polymer ?
#
loop_
_entity_poly.entity_id
_entity_poly.type
_entity_poly.pdbx_seq_one_letter_code
_entity_poly.pdbx_strand_id
1 'polypeptide(L)'
;MSTEAFQAARIAVDDCHKNDPAYLARTRDHSSEHDATKIKMAKVDELTYADSMEYWASHLIGLRLETSEYQEFAALVSPSSTSDVKSIVRTGELLRIAARCQHLERFLTPRSSYPEGKAGYLKWRRDLYKIQADRAKQLLMQAGVDESSADWVHKWVSKTELHPGKPTGDLGTQLLEDAAVLVFLQDELELFAGQHEEYTEQKFVDIIKKTWRKLSELGKQEALKLSMPKGLEPIVLKGIAALEGGEQKSQEGSSTQSIGCSSSLKKKTSSSASIMQPRTLRPESAAEAEAILASLPEASGSDVFGARLLTTDSDIWSHNAWDHVTPPASYYDQVAATLARQAETKLTLEEASSYHASPAKFWDTFYSSHENRFFKDRKWLHLEFPELVAASYADAGKKLVLEVGCGAGNTVFPLLQINQNEKLVVHACDYSREAVTVVRSNPLYASPPGGATCHADVWDLSSPTELPPSLKPGSVDIIVLIFVFSALHPNEWSQAVSNIKSLLKPGGVVLFRDYGRYDLPQLRFKKRRMLEDNFYLRGDGTRVYFFEPEQLFSIFNAEPQSTTTNTTTETDARVQEDSLNPTSKGAGDSAQESIETAVVQKEQAKRYDFATTQMAIDRRLIVNRKERKQMYRNWLQAKFQRLDETSA
;
A
#
# COMPACT_ATOMS: atom_id res chain seq x y z
N MET A 1 -7.08 48.16 -16.14
CA MET A 1 -7.73 48.58 -14.89
C MET A 1 -8.41 47.35 -14.33
N SER A 2 -7.93 46.85 -13.20
CA SER A 2 -8.63 45.83 -12.41
C SER A 2 -10.08 46.25 -12.27
N THR A 3 -11.03 45.35 -12.55
CA THR A 3 -12.42 45.66 -12.18
C THR A 3 -12.47 45.92 -10.67
N GLU A 4 -13.27 46.87 -10.21
CA GLU A 4 -13.39 47.22 -8.78
C GLU A 4 -13.63 45.98 -7.91
N ALA A 5 -14.35 44.99 -8.45
CA ALA A 5 -14.61 43.69 -7.83
C ALA A 5 -13.32 42.86 -7.56
N PHE A 6 -12.36 42.81 -8.48
CA PHE A 6 -11.10 42.08 -8.25
C PHE A 6 -10.22 42.74 -7.20
N GLN A 7 -10.20 44.08 -7.17
CA GLN A 7 -9.48 44.82 -6.14
C GLN A 7 -10.14 44.64 -4.77
N ALA A 8 -11.47 44.66 -4.69
CA ALA A 8 -12.22 44.35 -3.48
C ALA A 8 -11.98 42.90 -3.00
N ALA A 9 -11.98 41.92 -3.92
CA ALA A 9 -11.70 40.52 -3.59
C ALA A 9 -10.29 40.35 -3.03
N ARG A 10 -9.30 41.02 -3.65
CA ARG A 10 -7.93 41.03 -3.14
C ARG A 10 -7.86 41.58 -1.71
N ILE A 11 -8.46 42.75 -1.46
CA ILE A 11 -8.46 43.38 -0.14
C ILE A 11 -9.08 42.42 0.89
N ALA A 12 -10.19 41.78 0.56
CA ALA A 12 -10.86 40.83 1.44
C ALA A 12 -9.98 39.60 1.77
N VAL A 13 -9.25 39.07 0.78
CA VAL A 13 -8.27 37.97 0.97
C VAL A 13 -7.11 38.43 1.85
N ASP A 14 -6.57 39.62 1.60
CA ASP A 14 -5.46 40.18 2.39
C ASP A 14 -5.89 40.42 3.85
N ASP A 15 -7.11 40.90 4.07
CA ASP A 15 -7.65 41.11 5.42
C ASP A 15 -7.83 39.81 6.19
N CYS A 16 -8.16 38.70 5.51
CA CYS A 16 -8.14 37.36 6.11
C CYS A 16 -6.73 36.96 6.56
N HIS A 17 -5.71 37.14 5.70
CA HIS A 17 -4.31 36.81 6.03
C HIS A 17 -3.76 37.65 7.18
N LYS A 18 -4.17 38.92 7.30
CA LYS A 18 -3.77 39.79 8.42
C LYS A 18 -4.27 39.31 9.79
N ASN A 19 -5.21 38.35 9.83
CA ASN A 19 -5.64 37.72 11.07
C ASN A 19 -4.72 36.56 11.52
N ASP A 20 -3.70 36.20 10.73
CA ASP A 20 -2.68 35.23 11.14
C ASP A 20 -1.98 35.70 12.44
N PRO A 21 -1.93 34.87 13.50
CA PRO A 21 -1.18 35.16 14.71
C PRO A 21 0.27 35.61 14.46
N ALA A 22 0.96 35.08 13.44
CA ALA A 22 2.32 35.49 13.11
C ALA A 22 2.39 36.93 12.57
N TYR A 23 1.43 37.32 11.72
CA TYR A 23 1.30 38.70 11.22
C TYR A 23 1.00 39.68 12.37
N LEU A 24 0.06 39.31 13.25
CA LEU A 24 -0.30 40.13 14.42
C LEU A 24 0.86 40.29 15.40
N ALA A 25 1.65 39.24 15.62
CA ALA A 25 2.84 39.31 16.45
C ALA A 25 3.89 40.26 15.86
N ARG A 26 4.19 40.11 14.56
CA ARG A 26 5.16 40.95 13.83
C ARG A 26 4.77 42.44 13.83
N THR A 27 3.49 42.75 13.69
CA THR A 27 3.00 44.14 13.64
C THR A 27 2.87 44.80 15.02
N ARG A 28 2.76 44.02 16.11
CA ARG A 28 2.77 44.54 17.48
C ARG A 28 4.17 44.89 18.00
N ASP A 29 5.21 44.16 17.55
CA ASP A 29 6.60 44.30 18.03
C ASP A 29 7.37 45.47 17.38
N HIS A 30 6.79 46.18 16.41
CA HIS A 30 7.38 47.39 15.81
C HIS A 30 7.45 48.62 16.76
N SER A 31 7.24 48.43 18.07
CA SER A 31 7.42 49.47 19.10
C SER A 31 8.75 49.38 19.88
N SER A 32 9.62 48.40 19.61
CA SER A 32 11.00 48.41 20.15
C SER A 32 12.04 47.88 19.17
N GLU A 33 12.85 48.78 18.62
CA GLU A 33 14.04 48.50 17.82
C GLU A 33 15.16 47.90 18.69
N HIS A 34 15.12 46.63 19.10
CA HIS A 34 16.30 45.93 19.62
C HIS A 34 16.09 44.41 19.66
N ASP A 35 16.10 43.71 18.52
CA ASP A 35 16.72 42.38 18.34
C ASP A 35 16.56 41.85 16.88
N ALA A 36 17.29 42.40 15.91
CA ALA A 36 17.20 41.99 14.50
C ALA A 36 17.63 40.53 14.24
N THR A 37 18.26 39.89 15.23
CA THR A 37 18.83 38.53 15.13
C THR A 37 17.82 37.43 15.49
N LYS A 38 16.80 37.71 16.33
CA LYS A 38 15.75 36.73 16.67
C LYS A 38 14.68 36.55 15.60
N ILE A 39 14.49 37.54 14.73
CA ILE A 39 13.45 37.52 13.69
C ILE A 39 13.76 36.50 12.58
N LYS A 40 15.03 36.14 12.37
CA LYS A 40 15.46 35.22 11.29
C LYS A 40 15.04 33.75 11.45
N MET A 41 14.46 33.35 12.58
CA MET A 41 13.93 31.99 12.78
C MET A 41 12.40 31.95 13.00
N ALA A 42 11.70 33.06 12.80
CA ALA A 42 10.26 33.12 12.93
C ALA A 42 9.57 32.56 11.67
N LYS A 43 8.49 31.80 11.87
CA LYS A 43 7.62 31.30 10.81
C LYS A 43 7.11 32.48 9.96
N VAL A 44 7.27 32.41 8.63
CA VAL A 44 6.72 33.39 7.68
C VAL A 44 5.20 33.46 7.86
N ASP A 45 4.65 34.67 8.00
CA ASP A 45 3.21 34.87 8.12
C ASP A 45 2.48 34.65 6.78
N GLU A 46 1.20 34.29 6.85
CA GLU A 46 0.40 33.93 5.67
C GLU A 46 0.30 35.06 4.64
N LEU A 47 0.36 36.35 5.05
CA LEU A 47 0.33 37.47 4.11
C LEU A 47 1.63 37.56 3.30
N THR A 48 2.79 37.44 3.97
CA THR A 48 4.09 37.40 3.26
C THR A 48 4.18 36.19 2.34
N TYR A 49 3.66 35.02 2.76
CA TYR A 49 3.56 33.86 1.87
C TYR A 49 2.67 34.13 0.64
N ALA A 50 1.53 34.78 0.83
CA ALA A 50 0.63 35.16 -0.25
C ALA A 50 1.27 36.15 -1.25
N ASP A 51 2.13 37.07 -0.77
CA ASP A 51 2.91 37.97 -1.61
C ASP A 51 3.90 37.20 -2.50
N SER A 52 4.66 36.25 -1.95
CA SER A 52 5.57 35.40 -2.73
C SER A 52 4.81 34.53 -3.74
N MET A 53 3.65 33.98 -3.37
CA MET A 53 2.79 33.20 -4.26
C MET A 53 2.31 34.01 -5.46
N GLU A 54 1.82 35.23 -5.22
CA GLU A 54 1.36 36.11 -6.28
C GLU A 54 2.51 36.58 -7.18
N TYR A 55 3.68 36.89 -6.61
CA TYR A 55 4.87 37.25 -7.37
C TYR A 55 5.22 36.15 -8.40
N TRP A 56 5.35 34.90 -7.93
CA TRP A 56 5.68 33.79 -8.81
C TRP A 56 4.58 33.47 -9.81
N ALA A 57 3.31 33.54 -9.40
CA ALA A 57 2.20 33.38 -10.33
C ALA A 57 2.21 34.46 -11.42
N SER A 58 2.45 35.72 -11.06
CA SER A 58 2.51 36.86 -11.99
C SER A 58 3.65 36.69 -13.00
N HIS A 59 4.83 36.29 -12.53
CA HIS A 59 5.99 36.00 -13.38
C HIS A 59 5.68 34.87 -14.38
N LEU A 60 5.14 33.75 -13.88
CA LEU A 60 4.78 32.58 -14.69
C LEU A 60 3.66 32.87 -15.70
N ILE A 61 2.72 33.75 -15.36
CA ILE A 61 1.70 34.27 -16.30
C ILE A 61 2.38 35.10 -17.38
N GLY A 62 3.26 36.03 -17.00
CA GLY A 62 3.99 36.91 -17.92
C GLY A 62 4.75 36.15 -19.01
N LEU A 63 5.42 35.06 -18.64
CA LEU A 63 6.14 34.18 -19.58
C LEU A 63 5.22 33.42 -20.54
N ARG A 64 3.91 33.38 -20.28
CA ARG A 64 2.92 32.62 -21.06
C ARG A 64 1.93 33.50 -21.83
N LEU A 65 1.88 34.82 -21.60
CA LEU A 65 0.85 35.71 -22.16
C LEU A 65 0.69 35.59 -23.68
N GLU A 66 1.78 35.36 -24.40
CA GLU A 66 1.81 35.28 -25.87
C GLU A 66 1.70 33.86 -26.41
N THR A 67 1.61 32.83 -25.56
CA THR A 67 1.52 31.44 -26.02
C THR A 67 0.09 31.09 -26.42
N SER A 68 -0.04 30.28 -27.47
CA SER A 68 -1.35 29.79 -27.92
C SER A 68 -2.08 29.00 -26.82
N GLU A 69 -1.34 28.22 -26.03
CA GLU A 69 -1.87 27.45 -24.90
C GLU A 69 -2.54 28.35 -23.85
N TYR A 70 -1.91 29.47 -23.47
CA TYR A 70 -2.48 30.38 -22.49
C TYR A 70 -3.66 31.19 -23.04
N GLN A 71 -3.61 31.53 -24.33
CA GLN A 71 -4.70 32.21 -25.03
C GLN A 71 -5.95 31.34 -25.15
N GLU A 72 -5.79 30.06 -25.50
CA GLU A 72 -6.86 29.07 -25.50
C GLU A 72 -7.41 28.84 -24.09
N PHE A 73 -6.53 28.73 -23.10
CA PHE A 73 -6.92 28.60 -21.70
C PHE A 73 -7.71 29.83 -21.21
N ALA A 74 -7.27 31.05 -21.53
CA ALA A 74 -7.98 32.27 -21.17
C ALA A 74 -9.38 32.30 -21.79
N ALA A 75 -9.50 31.95 -23.07
CA ALA A 75 -10.79 31.84 -23.76
C ALA A 75 -11.69 30.76 -23.15
N LEU A 76 -11.15 29.69 -22.55
CA LEU A 76 -11.93 28.71 -21.81
C LEU A 76 -12.43 29.26 -20.46
N VAL A 77 -11.56 29.97 -19.73
CA VAL A 77 -11.86 30.50 -18.40
C VAL A 77 -12.88 31.63 -18.47
N SER A 78 -12.68 32.55 -19.42
CA SER A 78 -13.58 33.66 -19.72
C SER A 78 -14.01 33.54 -21.18
N PRO A 79 -15.15 32.85 -21.46
CA PRO A 79 -15.61 32.55 -22.82
C PRO A 79 -15.56 33.74 -23.78
N SER A 80 -14.58 33.73 -24.69
CA SER A 80 -14.30 34.79 -25.66
C SER A 80 -13.52 34.25 -26.87
N SER A 81 -13.17 35.10 -27.85
CA SER A 81 -12.13 34.75 -28.83
C SER A 81 -10.78 34.56 -28.15
N THR A 82 -9.93 33.68 -28.70
CA THR A 82 -8.58 33.37 -28.18
C THR A 82 -7.63 34.56 -28.16
N SER A 83 -7.86 35.56 -29.01
CA SER A 83 -7.10 36.81 -29.04
C SER A 83 -7.72 37.95 -28.20
N ASP A 84 -8.76 37.70 -27.40
CA ASP A 84 -9.37 38.75 -26.58
C ASP A 84 -8.47 39.13 -25.39
N VAL A 85 -7.86 40.31 -25.51
CA VAL A 85 -6.98 40.89 -24.48
C VAL A 85 -7.69 41.01 -23.14
N LYS A 86 -9.01 41.31 -23.12
CA LYS A 86 -9.75 41.44 -21.85
C LYS A 86 -9.86 40.10 -21.13
N SER A 87 -10.17 39.02 -21.86
CA SER A 87 -10.20 37.66 -21.33
C SER A 87 -8.84 37.19 -20.79
N ILE A 88 -7.76 37.48 -21.53
CA ILE A 88 -6.38 37.17 -21.10
C ILE A 88 -6.03 37.90 -19.80
N VAL A 89 -6.27 39.21 -19.74
CA VAL A 89 -6.00 40.04 -18.55
C VAL A 89 -6.82 39.55 -17.34
N ARG A 90 -8.11 39.29 -17.56
CA ARG A 90 -9.03 38.81 -16.52
C ARG A 90 -8.62 37.44 -15.98
N THR A 91 -8.22 36.50 -16.85
CA THR A 91 -7.72 35.18 -16.44
C THR A 91 -6.46 35.32 -15.58
N GLY A 92 -5.55 36.23 -15.96
CA GLY A 92 -4.38 36.56 -15.15
C GLY A 92 -4.72 37.20 -13.80
N GLU A 93 -5.78 38.00 -13.69
CA GLU A 93 -6.29 38.53 -12.42
C GLU A 93 -6.83 37.42 -11.52
N LEU A 94 -7.63 36.50 -12.07
CA LEU A 94 -8.16 35.36 -11.32
C LEU A 94 -7.05 34.45 -10.79
N LEU A 95 -6.04 34.14 -11.61
CA LEU A 95 -4.91 33.30 -11.19
C LEU A 95 -4.08 33.95 -10.07
N ARG A 96 -3.87 35.28 -10.12
CA ARG A 96 -3.18 36.01 -9.06
C ARG A 96 -3.95 35.98 -7.75
N ILE A 97 -5.27 36.16 -7.79
CA ILE A 97 -6.13 36.03 -6.61
C ILE A 97 -6.09 34.59 -6.07
N ALA A 98 -6.18 33.58 -6.95
CA ALA A 98 -6.10 32.18 -6.57
C ALA A 98 -4.76 31.81 -5.94
N ALA A 99 -3.65 32.36 -6.44
CA ALA A 99 -2.32 32.20 -5.85
C ALA A 99 -2.26 32.76 -4.42
N ARG A 100 -2.83 33.95 -4.19
CA ARG A 100 -2.95 34.52 -2.83
C ARG A 100 -3.84 33.70 -1.90
N CYS A 101 -4.78 32.93 -2.45
CA CYS A 101 -5.63 32.05 -1.64
C CYS A 101 -4.93 30.75 -1.21
N GLN A 102 -3.69 30.48 -1.66
CA GLN A 102 -2.90 29.41 -1.05
C GLN A 102 -2.64 29.73 0.43
N HIS A 103 -2.84 28.73 1.29
CA HIS A 103 -2.77 28.88 2.75
C HIS A 103 -3.81 29.83 3.38
N LEU A 104 -4.83 30.30 2.65
CA LEU A 104 -5.88 31.19 3.19
C LEU A 104 -6.48 30.69 4.52
N GLU A 105 -6.32 31.49 5.57
CA GLU A 105 -6.83 31.21 6.92
C GLU A 105 -6.43 29.82 7.44
N ARG A 106 -5.27 29.30 7.03
CA ARG A 106 -4.81 27.94 7.39
C ARG A 106 -4.62 27.82 8.91
N PHE A 107 -4.25 28.90 9.59
CA PHE A 107 -4.15 28.95 11.05
C PHE A 107 -5.44 28.58 11.80
N LEU A 108 -6.63 28.72 11.18
CA LEU A 108 -7.91 28.29 11.77
C LEU A 108 -8.06 26.77 11.82
N THR A 109 -7.30 26.03 11.00
CA THR A 109 -7.31 24.56 10.96
C THR A 109 -5.90 24.02 11.26
N PRO A 110 -5.42 24.10 12.51
CA PRO A 110 -4.05 23.72 12.85
C PRO A 110 -3.83 22.21 12.67
N ARG A 111 -2.59 21.80 12.35
CA ARG A 111 -2.24 20.37 12.16
C ARG A 111 -2.64 19.50 13.34
N SER A 112 -2.58 20.02 14.57
CA SER A 112 -2.95 19.33 15.81
C SER A 112 -4.44 18.95 15.88
N SER A 113 -5.32 19.56 15.06
CA SER A 113 -6.74 19.21 15.01
C SER A 113 -7.04 17.88 14.27
N TYR A 114 -6.00 17.22 13.72
CA TYR A 114 -6.11 15.95 13.01
C TYR A 114 -5.26 14.86 13.69
N PRO A 115 -5.63 13.57 13.58
CA PRO A 115 -4.83 12.47 14.14
C PRO A 115 -3.37 12.52 13.71
N GLU A 116 -2.46 12.06 14.56
CA GLU A 116 -1.03 11.98 14.25
C GLU A 116 -0.74 11.00 13.10
N GLY A 117 0.48 11.08 12.56
CA GLY A 117 0.95 10.21 11.48
C GLY A 117 0.50 10.63 10.08
N LYS A 118 0.94 9.84 9.09
CA LYS A 118 0.82 10.15 7.66
C LYS A 118 -0.63 10.25 7.18
N ALA A 119 -1.51 9.37 7.64
CA ALA A 119 -2.90 9.36 7.21
C ALA A 119 -3.64 10.63 7.67
N GLY A 120 -3.46 11.04 8.93
CA GLY A 120 -4.02 12.27 9.46
C GLY A 120 -3.46 13.51 8.78
N TYR A 121 -2.15 13.55 8.51
CA TYR A 121 -1.51 14.62 7.73
C TYR A 121 -2.09 14.75 6.31
N LEU A 122 -2.25 13.62 5.59
CA LEU A 122 -2.82 13.63 4.24
C LEU A 122 -4.30 14.00 4.22
N LYS A 123 -5.06 13.63 5.27
CA LYS A 123 -6.45 14.09 5.43
C LYS A 123 -6.51 15.59 5.67
N TRP A 124 -5.72 16.09 6.63
CA TRP A 124 -5.63 17.52 6.93
C TRP A 124 -5.32 18.37 5.70
N ARG A 125 -4.30 17.96 4.94
CA ARG A 125 -3.88 18.66 3.72
C ARG A 125 -4.98 18.70 2.65
N ARG A 126 -5.74 17.61 2.48
CA ARG A 126 -6.85 17.53 1.52
C ARG A 126 -8.03 18.39 1.94
N ASP A 127 -8.35 18.39 3.23
CA ASP A 127 -9.44 19.20 3.77
C ASP A 127 -9.09 20.69 3.69
N LEU A 128 -7.84 21.08 3.96
CA LEU A 128 -7.36 22.46 3.79
C LEU A 128 -7.61 22.99 2.37
N TYR A 129 -7.30 22.20 1.33
CA TYR A 129 -7.56 22.63 -0.06
C TYR A 129 -9.03 22.96 -0.29
N LYS A 130 -9.93 22.14 0.25
CA LYS A 130 -11.38 22.37 0.14
C LYS A 130 -11.82 23.59 0.94
N ILE A 131 -11.39 23.70 2.20
CA ILE A 131 -11.76 24.83 3.08
C ILE A 131 -11.30 26.16 2.46
N GLN A 132 -10.06 26.20 1.98
CA GLN A 132 -9.47 27.38 1.35
C GLN A 132 -10.17 27.76 0.04
N ALA A 133 -10.50 26.78 -0.79
CA ALA A 133 -11.24 27.01 -2.03
C ALA A 133 -12.67 27.50 -1.77
N ASP A 134 -13.39 26.86 -0.84
CA ASP A 134 -14.74 27.24 -0.45
C ASP A 134 -14.75 28.68 0.11
N ARG A 135 -13.75 29.03 0.94
CA ARG A 135 -13.58 30.39 1.48
C ARG A 135 -13.21 31.41 0.41
N ALA A 136 -12.30 31.08 -0.51
CA ALA A 136 -11.93 31.94 -1.62
C ALA A 136 -13.17 32.28 -2.47
N LYS A 137 -13.95 31.26 -2.88
CA LYS A 137 -15.20 31.46 -3.65
C LYS A 137 -16.15 32.42 -2.92
N GLN A 138 -16.34 32.23 -1.62
CA GLN A 138 -17.19 33.10 -0.80
C GLN A 138 -16.72 34.57 -0.84
N LEU A 139 -15.41 34.82 -0.64
CA LEU A 139 -14.86 36.17 -0.63
C LEU A 139 -14.99 36.86 -1.99
N LEU A 140 -14.75 36.12 -3.08
CA LEU A 140 -14.89 36.64 -4.44
C LEU A 140 -16.34 37.04 -4.75
N MET A 141 -17.30 36.19 -4.41
CA MET A 141 -18.72 36.48 -4.62
C MET A 141 -19.18 37.69 -3.78
N GLN A 142 -18.70 37.80 -2.53
CA GLN A 142 -18.99 38.95 -1.67
C GLN A 142 -18.41 40.26 -2.22
N ALA A 143 -17.28 40.19 -2.91
CA ALA A 143 -16.66 41.32 -3.59
C ALA A 143 -17.30 41.66 -4.95
N GLY A 144 -18.33 40.93 -5.38
CA GLY A 144 -19.04 41.17 -6.64
C GLY A 144 -18.40 40.51 -7.87
N VAL A 145 -17.49 39.55 -7.70
CA VAL A 145 -17.03 38.69 -8.80
C VAL A 145 -18.12 37.67 -9.12
N ASP A 146 -18.42 37.46 -10.41
CA ASP A 146 -19.42 36.49 -10.84
C ASP A 146 -19.06 35.06 -10.45
N GLU A 147 -20.10 34.24 -10.29
CA GLU A 147 -19.97 32.87 -9.82
C GLU A 147 -19.07 32.01 -10.71
N SER A 148 -19.17 32.12 -12.04
CA SER A 148 -18.34 31.31 -12.93
C SER A 148 -16.84 31.60 -12.76
N SER A 149 -16.48 32.87 -12.53
CA SER A 149 -15.09 33.24 -12.25
C SER A 149 -14.64 32.81 -10.87
N ALA A 150 -15.53 32.88 -9.88
CA ALA A 150 -15.25 32.39 -8.53
C ALA A 150 -15.08 30.85 -8.50
N ASP A 151 -15.80 30.12 -9.35
CA ASP A 151 -15.65 28.66 -9.53
C ASP A 151 -14.30 28.27 -10.13
N TRP A 152 -13.76 29.07 -11.05
CA TRP A 152 -12.40 28.84 -11.56
C TRP A 152 -11.35 28.99 -10.45
N VAL A 153 -11.44 30.06 -9.66
CA VAL A 153 -10.55 30.25 -8.50
C VAL A 153 -10.70 29.12 -7.49
N HIS A 154 -11.93 28.68 -7.22
CA HIS A 154 -12.21 27.51 -6.39
C HIS A 154 -11.49 26.26 -6.91
N LYS A 155 -11.66 25.93 -8.19
CA LYS A 155 -11.05 24.76 -8.84
C LYS A 155 -9.54 24.74 -8.65
N TRP A 156 -8.87 25.87 -8.90
CA TRP A 156 -7.42 25.96 -8.81
C TRP A 156 -6.92 25.86 -7.37
N VAL A 157 -7.57 26.56 -6.43
CA VAL A 157 -7.20 26.51 -4.99
C VAL A 157 -7.44 25.13 -4.41
N SER A 158 -8.50 24.43 -4.82
CA SER A 158 -8.81 23.07 -4.36
C SER A 158 -7.91 22.00 -4.96
N LYS A 159 -7.04 22.37 -5.91
CA LYS A 159 -6.16 21.48 -6.69
C LYS A 159 -6.93 20.44 -7.52
N THR A 160 -8.11 20.80 -7.98
CA THR A 160 -8.94 19.93 -8.82
C THR A 160 -8.30 19.80 -10.20
N GLU A 161 -8.25 18.58 -10.74
CA GLU A 161 -7.60 18.27 -12.04
C GLU A 161 -6.10 18.59 -12.10
N LEU A 162 -5.43 18.67 -10.94
CA LEU A 162 -3.97 18.73 -10.90
C LEU A 162 -3.36 17.38 -11.29
N HIS A 163 -2.55 17.39 -12.34
CA HIS A 163 -1.65 16.28 -12.70
C HIS A 163 -0.20 16.78 -12.65
N PRO A 164 0.45 16.79 -11.46
CA PRO A 164 1.69 17.52 -11.24
C PRO A 164 2.77 17.17 -12.25
N GLY A 165 3.31 18.20 -12.91
CA GLY A 165 4.39 18.10 -13.88
C GLY A 165 4.03 17.39 -15.19
N LYS A 166 2.73 17.11 -15.43
CA LYS A 166 2.24 16.48 -16.66
C LYS A 166 1.43 17.47 -17.50
N PRO A 167 1.47 17.36 -18.84
CA PRO A 167 0.68 18.22 -19.72
C PRO A 167 -0.82 17.91 -19.69
N THR A 168 -1.24 16.83 -19.02
CA THR A 168 -2.64 16.37 -18.99
C THR A 168 -3.48 17.00 -17.86
N GLY A 169 -2.91 17.90 -17.06
CA GLY A 169 -3.62 18.58 -15.97
C GLY A 169 -4.22 19.92 -16.39
N ASP A 170 -5.06 20.50 -15.55
CA ASP A 170 -5.55 21.87 -15.75
C ASP A 170 -4.40 22.89 -15.61
N LEU A 171 -4.28 23.80 -16.59
CA LEU A 171 -3.17 24.74 -16.70
C LEU A 171 -3.09 25.69 -15.48
N GLY A 172 -4.23 26.25 -15.05
CA GLY A 172 -4.27 27.16 -13.91
C GLY A 172 -3.88 26.47 -12.60
N THR A 173 -4.35 25.24 -12.42
CA THR A 173 -4.01 24.42 -11.25
C THR A 173 -2.52 24.05 -11.22
N GLN A 174 -1.94 23.70 -12.38
CA GLN A 174 -0.51 23.44 -12.50
C GLN A 174 0.32 24.71 -12.26
N LEU A 175 -0.13 25.87 -12.74
CA LEU A 175 0.56 27.16 -12.52
C LEU A 175 0.62 27.52 -11.03
N LEU A 176 -0.44 27.26 -10.27
CA LEU A 176 -0.43 27.44 -8.81
C LEU A 176 0.52 26.46 -8.10
N GLU A 177 0.60 25.19 -8.55
CA GLU A 177 1.57 24.24 -7.98
C GLU A 177 3.01 24.65 -8.33
N ASP A 178 3.27 25.15 -9.55
CA ASP A 178 4.58 25.69 -9.94
C ASP A 178 4.98 26.85 -9.04
N ALA A 179 4.10 27.84 -8.87
CA ALA A 179 4.34 28.98 -7.98
C ALA A 179 4.61 28.52 -6.54
N ALA A 180 3.81 27.60 -5.99
CA ALA A 180 4.01 27.08 -4.64
C ALA A 180 5.34 26.34 -4.46
N VAL A 181 5.80 25.62 -5.49
CA VAL A 181 7.12 24.96 -5.44
C VAL A 181 8.25 25.98 -5.52
N LEU A 182 8.13 27.02 -6.35
CA LEU A 182 9.13 28.08 -6.46
C LEU A 182 9.26 28.87 -5.15
N VAL A 183 8.13 29.22 -4.51
CA VAL A 183 8.12 29.79 -3.15
C VAL A 183 8.80 28.86 -2.16
N PHE A 184 8.48 27.56 -2.17
CA PHE A 184 9.12 26.62 -1.25
C PHE A 184 10.65 26.56 -1.45
N LEU A 185 11.12 26.46 -2.70
CA LEU A 185 12.54 26.36 -3.01
C LEU A 185 13.32 27.63 -2.66
N GLN A 186 12.72 28.80 -2.92
CA GLN A 186 13.38 30.09 -2.70
C GLN A 186 13.29 30.57 -1.24
N ASP A 187 12.09 30.49 -0.64
CA ASP A 187 11.79 31.22 0.60
C ASP A 187 11.67 30.30 1.83
N GLU A 188 11.29 29.02 1.64
CA GLU A 188 11.00 28.11 2.77
C GLU A 188 12.04 27.00 2.98
N LEU A 189 12.83 26.65 1.95
CA LEU A 189 13.68 25.46 1.98
C LEU A 189 14.73 25.50 3.09
N GLU A 190 15.34 26.67 3.35
CA GLU A 190 16.33 26.85 4.41
C GLU A 190 15.72 26.63 5.79
N LEU A 191 14.58 27.28 6.07
CA LEU A 191 13.86 27.11 7.33
C LEU A 191 13.37 25.67 7.49
N PHE A 192 12.84 25.07 6.43
CA PHE A 192 12.41 23.68 6.43
C PHE A 192 13.56 22.73 6.75
N ALA A 193 14.75 22.96 6.19
CA ALA A 193 15.94 22.17 6.50
C ALA A 193 16.37 22.34 7.96
N GLY A 194 16.39 23.57 8.48
CA GLY A 194 16.70 23.84 9.89
C GLY A 194 15.68 23.29 10.88
N GLN A 195 14.41 23.15 10.49
CA GLN A 195 13.38 22.48 11.31
C GLN A 195 13.49 20.95 11.29
N HIS A 196 14.26 20.41 10.36
CA HIS A 196 14.41 18.98 10.12
C HIS A 196 15.88 18.55 10.07
N GLU A 197 16.70 19.05 11.01
CA GLU A 197 18.11 18.67 11.14
C GLU A 197 18.31 17.15 11.33
N GLU A 198 17.28 16.45 11.81
CA GLU A 198 17.28 14.98 11.95
C GLU A 198 17.21 14.24 10.62
N TYR A 199 16.87 14.91 9.52
CA TYR A 199 16.79 14.27 8.21
C TYR A 199 18.18 14.06 7.61
N THR A 200 18.39 12.85 7.09
CA THR A 200 19.60 12.54 6.34
C THR A 200 19.64 13.30 5.02
N GLU A 201 20.84 13.51 4.46
CA GLU A 201 21.00 14.09 3.13
C GLU A 201 20.15 13.35 2.09
N GLN A 202 20.14 12.01 2.14
CA GLN A 202 19.33 11.19 1.23
C GLN A 202 17.83 11.46 1.38
N LYS A 203 17.35 11.70 2.61
CA LYS A 203 15.96 12.09 2.86
C LYS A 203 15.63 13.44 2.23
N PHE A 204 16.53 14.42 2.34
CA PHE A 204 16.37 15.70 1.66
C PHE A 204 16.41 15.55 0.14
N VAL A 205 17.34 14.78 -0.41
CA VAL A 205 17.38 14.46 -1.85
C VAL A 205 16.05 13.88 -2.32
N ASP A 206 15.45 12.95 -1.57
CA ASP A 206 14.15 12.38 -1.92
C ASP A 206 12.99 13.38 -1.82
N ILE A 207 13.06 14.34 -0.89
CA ILE A 207 12.11 15.44 -0.79
C ILE A 207 12.25 16.33 -2.03
N ILE A 208 13.47 16.74 -2.38
CA ILE A 208 13.74 17.53 -3.59
C ILE A 208 13.25 16.78 -4.83
N LYS A 209 13.51 15.49 -4.98
CA LYS A 209 13.01 14.69 -6.11
C LYS A 209 11.49 14.72 -6.22
N LYS A 210 10.79 14.62 -5.09
CA LYS A 210 9.32 14.69 -5.06
C LYS A 210 8.81 16.10 -5.35
N THR A 211 9.54 17.13 -4.91
CA THR A 211 9.26 18.54 -5.20
C THR A 211 9.46 18.83 -6.69
N TRP A 212 10.59 18.41 -7.28
CA TRP A 212 10.94 18.62 -8.68
C TRP A 212 9.92 18.00 -9.65
N ARG A 213 9.46 16.77 -9.36
CA ARG A 213 8.46 16.08 -10.20
C ARG A 213 7.11 16.79 -10.32
N LYS A 214 6.83 17.76 -9.45
CA LYS A 214 5.57 18.50 -9.48
C LYS A 214 5.59 19.68 -10.43
N LEU A 215 6.79 20.19 -10.75
CA LEU A 215 6.96 21.33 -11.62
C LEU A 215 6.62 20.95 -13.06
N SER A 216 5.91 21.85 -13.74
CA SER A 216 5.85 21.86 -15.20
C SER A 216 7.24 22.13 -15.79
N GLU A 217 7.38 21.96 -17.10
CA GLU A 217 8.66 22.23 -17.76
C GLU A 217 9.10 23.69 -17.59
N LEU A 218 8.18 24.66 -17.71
CA LEU A 218 8.48 26.06 -17.43
C LEU A 218 8.82 26.28 -15.94
N GLY A 219 8.11 25.60 -15.04
CA GLY A 219 8.39 25.65 -13.61
C GLY A 219 9.81 25.19 -13.27
N LYS A 220 10.30 24.12 -13.92
CA LYS A 220 11.70 23.67 -13.77
C LYS A 220 12.69 24.69 -14.31
N GLN A 221 12.42 25.28 -15.48
CA GLN A 221 13.28 26.31 -16.07
C GLN A 221 13.43 27.51 -15.15
N GLU A 222 12.35 27.95 -14.49
CA GLU A 222 12.41 29.02 -13.50
C GLU A 222 13.11 28.57 -12.20
N ALA A 223 12.88 27.34 -11.74
CA ALA A 223 13.52 26.81 -10.54
C ALA A 223 15.04 26.73 -10.67
N LEU A 224 15.56 26.44 -11.87
CA LEU A 224 17.01 26.43 -12.16
C LEU A 224 17.66 27.83 -12.09
N LYS A 225 16.87 28.90 -12.12
CA LYS A 225 17.37 30.29 -12.03
C LYS A 225 17.48 30.79 -10.59
N LEU A 226 16.97 30.02 -9.63
CA LEU A 226 16.97 30.40 -8.22
C LEU A 226 18.38 30.37 -7.64
N SER A 227 18.71 31.36 -6.82
CA SER A 227 19.89 31.30 -5.96
C SER A 227 19.57 30.47 -4.73
N MET A 228 20.26 29.35 -4.55
CA MET A 228 20.05 28.44 -3.43
C MET A 228 20.97 28.79 -2.26
N PRO A 229 20.55 28.52 -1.00
CA PRO A 229 21.44 28.62 0.15
C PRO A 229 22.67 27.70 -0.03
N LYS A 230 23.87 28.22 0.26
CA LYS A 230 25.17 27.56 -0.04
C LYS A 230 25.31 26.12 0.49
N GLY A 231 24.58 25.75 1.56
CA GLY A 231 24.59 24.39 2.11
C GLY A 231 23.57 23.43 1.49
N LEU A 232 22.53 23.95 0.82
CA LEU A 232 21.42 23.18 0.26
C LEU A 232 21.53 23.03 -1.25
N GLU A 233 22.24 23.93 -1.93
CA GLU A 233 22.47 23.89 -3.37
C GLU A 233 22.99 22.52 -3.86
N PRO A 234 24.01 21.88 -3.23
CA PRO A 234 24.48 20.58 -3.68
C PRO A 234 23.42 19.48 -3.55
N ILE A 235 22.59 19.54 -2.52
CA ILE A 235 21.50 18.57 -2.26
C ILE A 235 20.39 18.73 -3.29
N VAL A 236 20.06 19.98 -3.63
CA VAL A 236 19.07 20.31 -4.65
C VAL A 236 19.54 19.81 -6.01
N LEU A 237 20.77 20.14 -6.41
CA LEU A 237 21.37 19.69 -7.67
C LEU A 237 21.46 18.16 -7.76
N LYS A 238 21.81 17.48 -6.66
CA LYS A 238 21.81 16.01 -6.59
C LYS A 238 20.41 15.42 -6.77
N GLY A 239 19.38 16.05 -6.21
CA GLY A 239 17.98 15.67 -6.42
C GLY A 239 17.54 15.82 -7.88
N ILE A 240 17.93 16.91 -8.54
CA ILE A 240 17.63 17.18 -9.96
C ILE A 240 18.38 16.20 -10.87
N ALA A 241 19.70 16.07 -10.70
CA ALA A 241 20.54 15.17 -11.48
C ALA A 241 20.11 13.70 -11.38
N ALA A 242 19.61 13.26 -10.23
CA ALA A 242 19.07 11.92 -10.05
C ALA A 242 17.77 11.63 -10.85
N LEU A 243 17.12 12.67 -11.39
CA LEU A 243 15.93 12.55 -12.24
C LEU A 243 16.25 12.80 -13.71
N GLU A 244 17.20 13.68 -14.00
CA GLU A 244 17.57 14.09 -15.37
C GLU A 244 18.73 13.26 -15.94
N GLY A 245 19.59 12.67 -15.10
CA GLY A 245 20.73 11.81 -15.48
C GLY A 245 20.39 10.34 -15.79
N GLY A 246 19.13 10.02 -16.08
CA GLY A 246 18.70 8.65 -16.44
C GLY A 246 19.17 8.15 -17.80
N GLU A 247 19.78 9.02 -18.63
CA GLU A 247 20.37 8.68 -19.91
C GLU A 247 21.88 9.00 -19.94
N GLN A 248 22.70 8.35 -19.11
CA GLN A 248 24.07 7.96 -19.47
C GLN A 248 24.73 7.09 -18.39
N LYS A 249 25.42 6.03 -18.86
CA LYS A 249 26.02 4.94 -18.09
C LYS A 249 27.41 5.28 -17.54
N SER A 250 27.71 4.70 -16.36
CA SER A 250 29.01 4.15 -15.91
C SER A 250 30.20 5.10 -15.65
N GLN A 251 30.67 5.17 -14.39
CA GLN A 251 31.94 4.55 -13.91
C GLN A 251 32.39 5.10 -12.54
N GLU A 252 32.81 4.15 -11.69
CA GLU A 252 33.87 4.21 -10.66
C GLU A 252 33.72 5.05 -9.37
N GLY A 253 34.18 4.44 -8.25
CA GLY A 253 34.84 5.18 -7.17
C GLY A 253 34.42 4.87 -5.73
N SER A 254 35.05 3.86 -5.14
CA SER A 254 35.02 3.49 -3.71
C SER A 254 35.44 4.62 -2.74
N SER A 255 34.81 4.72 -1.56
CA SER A 255 35.51 4.60 -0.26
C SER A 255 34.58 4.74 0.96
N THR A 256 34.70 3.75 1.84
CA THR A 256 34.18 3.65 3.21
C THR A 256 34.77 4.70 4.15
N GLN A 257 33.95 5.24 5.06
CA GLN A 257 34.37 5.48 6.45
C GLN A 257 33.18 5.45 7.42
N SER A 258 33.32 4.60 8.43
CA SER A 258 32.51 4.44 9.63
C SER A 258 32.85 5.50 10.69
N ILE A 259 31.88 5.85 11.54
CA ILE A 259 31.90 6.31 12.98
C ILE A 259 30.49 6.89 13.20
N GLY A 260 29.72 6.71 14.27
CA GLY A 260 29.85 6.11 15.58
C GLY A 260 28.57 6.47 16.34
N CYS A 261 28.06 5.53 17.13
CA CYS A 261 26.77 5.59 17.83
C CYS A 261 26.73 6.66 18.94
N SER A 262 25.59 7.33 19.09
CA SER A 262 25.16 7.94 20.35
C SER A 262 23.65 7.84 20.51
N SER A 263 23.24 7.39 21.70
CA SER A 263 21.93 6.89 22.08
C SER A 263 21.16 7.93 22.88
N SER A 264 19.86 8.17 22.61
CA SER A 264 18.93 8.66 23.65
C SER A 264 17.44 8.39 23.33
N LEU A 265 16.86 7.49 24.13
CA LEU A 265 15.62 7.65 24.91
C LEU A 265 14.26 7.91 24.23
N LYS A 266 13.60 6.78 23.92
CA LYS A 266 12.20 6.38 24.17
C LYS A 266 11.23 7.43 24.76
N LYS A 267 10.02 7.48 24.17
CA LYS A 267 8.76 7.67 24.92
C LYS A 267 7.73 6.62 24.51
N LYS A 268 7.41 5.74 25.47
CA LYS A 268 6.38 4.69 25.39
C LYS A 268 5.00 5.34 25.45
N THR A 269 4.06 4.86 24.64
CA THR A 269 2.62 5.05 24.87
C THR A 269 1.92 3.69 24.88
N SER A 270 1.09 3.53 25.89
CA SER A 270 0.43 2.31 26.36
C SER A 270 -0.62 1.73 25.42
N SER A 271 -0.62 0.41 25.28
CA SER A 271 -1.86 -0.39 25.27
C SER A 271 -1.51 -1.83 25.65
N SER A 272 -1.27 -2.04 26.95
CA SER A 272 -1.20 -3.35 27.57
C SER A 272 -2.63 -3.89 27.75
N ALA A 273 -3.08 -4.72 26.81
CA ALA A 273 -4.12 -5.71 27.10
C ALA A 273 -3.42 -7.03 27.44
N SER A 274 -3.73 -7.57 28.62
CA SER A 274 -3.21 -8.83 29.14
C SER A 274 -3.61 -10.00 28.23
N ILE A 275 -2.62 -10.74 27.71
CA ILE A 275 -2.77 -12.00 26.96
C ILE A 275 -2.44 -13.14 27.92
N MET A 276 -3.30 -13.41 28.91
CA MET A 276 -3.13 -14.53 29.85
C MET A 276 -4.39 -15.38 30.04
N GLN A 277 -5.21 -15.55 29.00
CA GLN A 277 -6.22 -16.60 28.97
C GLN A 277 -6.26 -17.30 27.61
N PRO A 278 -6.41 -18.64 27.57
CA PRO A 278 -6.62 -19.37 26.33
C PRO A 278 -7.97 -18.92 25.76
N ARG A 279 -7.94 -18.02 24.78
CA ARG A 279 -9.12 -17.67 24.01
C ARG A 279 -9.53 -18.86 23.16
N THR A 280 -10.83 -19.08 23.04
CA THR A 280 -11.42 -20.03 22.09
C THR A 280 -10.83 -19.80 20.71
N LEU A 281 -10.43 -20.90 20.05
CA LEU A 281 -9.96 -20.89 18.67
C LEU A 281 -11.03 -20.26 17.77
N ARG A 282 -10.57 -19.55 16.74
CA ARG A 282 -11.48 -18.96 15.75
C ARG A 282 -12.26 -20.09 15.06
N PRO A 283 -13.58 -19.95 14.84
CA PRO A 283 -14.33 -20.89 14.01
C PRO A 283 -13.77 -20.94 12.57
N GLU A 284 -13.67 -22.13 12.00
CA GLU A 284 -13.16 -22.35 10.64
C GLU A 284 -14.28 -22.29 9.59
N SER A 285 -15.51 -22.60 10.01
CA SER A 285 -16.70 -22.57 9.16
C SER A 285 -17.84 -21.76 9.80
N ALA A 286 -18.82 -21.36 8.98
CA ALA A 286 -20.04 -20.75 9.48
C ALA A 286 -20.78 -21.66 10.46
N ALA A 287 -20.83 -22.97 10.18
CA ALA A 287 -21.48 -23.95 11.05
C ALA A 287 -20.80 -24.06 12.43
N GLU A 288 -19.46 -24.02 12.48
CA GLU A 288 -18.72 -23.97 13.74
C GLU A 288 -18.96 -22.66 14.50
N ALA A 289 -19.02 -21.53 13.78
CA ALA A 289 -19.33 -20.24 14.39
C ALA A 289 -20.73 -20.25 15.01
N GLU A 290 -21.72 -20.80 14.30
CA GLU A 290 -23.09 -20.98 14.82
C GLU A 290 -23.11 -21.88 16.05
N ALA A 291 -22.40 -23.02 16.02
CA ALA A 291 -22.32 -23.93 17.16
C ALA A 291 -21.67 -23.28 18.39
N ILE A 292 -20.59 -22.51 18.20
CA ILE A 292 -19.93 -21.77 19.27
C ILE A 292 -20.87 -20.71 19.85
N LEU A 293 -21.53 -19.92 18.99
CA LEU A 293 -22.48 -18.90 19.43
C LEU A 293 -23.67 -19.50 20.18
N ALA A 294 -24.19 -20.64 19.73
CA ALA A 294 -25.29 -21.36 20.38
C ALA A 294 -24.91 -21.94 21.75
N SER A 295 -23.62 -22.21 21.99
CA SER A 295 -23.12 -22.72 23.27
C SER A 295 -22.87 -21.64 24.33
N LEU A 296 -22.90 -20.35 23.93
CA LEU A 296 -22.57 -19.23 24.81
C LEU A 296 -23.83 -18.63 25.47
N PRO A 297 -23.74 -18.15 26.72
CA PRO A 297 -24.81 -17.35 27.34
C PRO A 297 -25.12 -16.11 26.48
N GLU A 298 -26.41 -15.75 26.33
CA GLU A 298 -26.87 -14.64 25.46
C GLU A 298 -26.09 -13.33 25.63
N ALA A 299 -25.62 -13.03 26.84
CA ALA A 299 -24.83 -11.83 27.15
C ALA A 299 -23.38 -11.83 26.61
N SER A 300 -22.90 -12.95 26.05
CA SER A 300 -21.49 -13.16 25.67
C SER A 300 -21.25 -13.46 24.18
N GLY A 301 -22.31 -13.70 23.40
CA GLY A 301 -22.19 -14.10 21.99
C GLY A 301 -21.64 -13.02 21.04
N SER A 302 -21.73 -11.73 21.39
CA SER A 302 -21.44 -10.63 20.44
C SER A 302 -19.96 -10.34 20.17
N ASP A 303 -19.01 -10.93 20.92
CA ASP A 303 -17.57 -10.59 20.82
C ASP A 303 -16.67 -11.78 20.43
N VAL A 304 -17.24 -12.86 19.89
CA VAL A 304 -16.45 -14.00 19.42
C VAL A 304 -15.76 -13.65 18.10
N PHE A 305 -14.42 -13.60 18.11
CA PHE A 305 -13.62 -13.32 16.92
C PHE A 305 -13.86 -14.38 15.84
N GLY A 306 -14.18 -13.92 14.62
CA GLY A 306 -14.47 -14.80 13.49
C GLY A 306 -15.90 -15.33 13.43
N ALA A 307 -16.78 -14.96 14.37
CA ALA A 307 -18.17 -15.42 14.39
C ALA A 307 -19.19 -14.32 14.06
N ARG A 308 -18.80 -13.26 13.34
CA ARG A 308 -19.78 -12.24 12.89
C ARG A 308 -20.47 -12.72 11.62
N LEU A 309 -21.51 -13.53 11.80
CA LEU A 309 -22.24 -14.17 10.70
C LEU A 309 -23.30 -13.24 10.11
N LEU A 310 -23.31 -13.12 8.78
CA LEU A 310 -24.30 -12.32 8.08
C LEU A 310 -25.54 -13.15 7.78
N THR A 311 -26.67 -12.82 8.42
CA THR A 311 -27.97 -13.46 8.19
C THR A 311 -28.88 -12.62 7.28
N THR A 312 -30.00 -13.18 6.82
CA THR A 312 -30.98 -12.48 5.97
C THR A 312 -31.55 -11.22 6.62
N ASP A 313 -31.70 -11.22 7.94
CA ASP A 313 -32.28 -10.12 8.71
C ASP A 313 -31.23 -9.11 9.20
N SER A 314 -29.95 -9.36 8.91
CA SER A 314 -28.85 -8.51 9.35
C SER A 314 -28.78 -7.21 8.55
N ASP A 315 -28.63 -6.07 9.23
CA ASP A 315 -28.15 -4.85 8.57
C ASP A 315 -26.66 -5.00 8.24
N ILE A 316 -26.34 -5.24 6.97
CA ILE A 316 -24.97 -5.38 6.44
C ILE A 316 -24.04 -4.23 6.90
N TRP A 317 -24.58 -3.04 7.17
CA TRP A 317 -23.81 -1.84 7.53
C TRP A 317 -23.60 -1.64 9.03
N SER A 318 -24.13 -2.53 9.87
CA SER A 318 -23.96 -2.47 11.33
C SER A 318 -22.52 -2.74 11.77
N HIS A 319 -21.80 -3.61 11.05
CA HIS A 319 -20.40 -3.92 11.27
C HIS A 319 -19.53 -3.47 10.09
N ASN A 320 -18.21 -3.34 10.32
CA ASN A 320 -17.26 -3.04 9.23
C ASN A 320 -16.85 -4.28 8.44
N ALA A 321 -17.07 -5.47 9.01
CA ALA A 321 -16.77 -6.74 8.36
C ALA A 321 -17.65 -7.87 8.93
N TRP A 322 -17.95 -8.82 8.06
CA TRP A 322 -18.65 -10.07 8.34
C TRP A 322 -17.77 -11.26 7.95
N ASP A 323 -17.87 -12.34 8.72
CA ASP A 323 -17.06 -13.55 8.62
C ASP A 323 -17.87 -14.66 7.90
N HIS A 324 -17.17 -15.58 7.21
CA HIS A 324 -17.73 -16.72 6.48
C HIS A 324 -18.79 -16.37 5.41
N VAL A 325 -18.67 -15.19 4.78
CA VAL A 325 -19.67 -14.74 3.80
C VAL A 325 -19.42 -15.34 2.42
N THR A 326 -20.44 -16.03 1.89
CA THR A 326 -20.51 -16.43 0.48
C THR A 326 -21.10 -15.29 -0.36
N PRO A 327 -20.38 -14.76 -1.36
CA PRO A 327 -20.94 -13.77 -2.27
C PRO A 327 -22.18 -14.29 -3.02
N PRO A 328 -23.12 -13.42 -3.42
CA PRO A 328 -24.26 -13.83 -4.24
C PRO A 328 -23.82 -14.28 -5.64
N ALA A 329 -24.61 -15.11 -6.32
CA ALA A 329 -24.31 -15.60 -7.67
C ALA A 329 -23.94 -14.49 -8.67
N SER A 330 -24.66 -13.35 -8.63
CA SER A 330 -24.39 -12.18 -9.48
C SER A 330 -23.01 -11.54 -9.29
N TYR A 331 -22.35 -11.80 -8.15
CA TYR A 331 -20.97 -11.39 -7.93
C TYR A 331 -20.01 -12.22 -8.79
N TYR A 332 -20.27 -13.52 -8.94
CA TYR A 332 -19.43 -14.41 -9.73
C TYR A 332 -19.52 -14.10 -11.24
N ASP A 333 -20.68 -13.65 -11.72
CA ASP A 333 -20.81 -13.12 -13.09
C ASP A 333 -19.90 -11.89 -13.32
N GLN A 334 -19.86 -10.97 -12.34
CA GLN A 334 -18.99 -9.79 -12.39
C GLN A 334 -17.51 -10.16 -12.31
N VAL A 335 -17.18 -11.18 -11.52
CA VAL A 335 -15.84 -11.74 -11.43
C VAL A 335 -15.42 -12.30 -12.78
N ALA A 336 -16.23 -13.15 -13.39
CA ALA A 336 -15.95 -13.74 -14.71
C ALA A 336 -15.73 -12.65 -15.77
N ALA A 337 -16.63 -11.66 -15.84
CA ALA A 337 -16.49 -10.52 -16.77
C ALA A 337 -15.23 -9.68 -16.49
N THR A 338 -14.79 -9.57 -15.23
CA THR A 338 -13.58 -8.83 -14.87
C THR A 338 -12.32 -9.58 -15.25
N LEU A 339 -12.26 -10.89 -15.00
CA LEU A 339 -11.13 -11.72 -15.37
C LEU A 339 -10.96 -11.80 -16.89
N ALA A 340 -12.06 -11.91 -17.64
CA ALA A 340 -12.03 -11.87 -19.11
C ALA A 340 -11.39 -10.56 -19.62
N ARG A 341 -11.84 -9.40 -19.11
CA ARG A 341 -11.25 -8.09 -19.46
C ARG A 341 -9.78 -7.94 -19.07
N GLN A 342 -9.36 -8.56 -17.96
CA GLN A 342 -7.96 -8.55 -17.56
C GLN A 342 -7.11 -9.37 -18.53
N ALA A 343 -7.61 -10.54 -18.94
CA ALA A 343 -6.96 -11.44 -19.88
C ALA A 343 -6.74 -10.81 -21.27
N GLU A 344 -7.67 -9.97 -21.74
CA GLU A 344 -7.52 -9.19 -22.99
C GLU A 344 -6.26 -8.31 -23.02
N THR A 345 -5.72 -7.96 -21.85
CA THR A 345 -4.53 -7.10 -21.72
C THR A 345 -3.39 -7.80 -20.99
N LYS A 346 -3.37 -9.13 -21.01
CA LYS A 346 -2.28 -9.97 -20.51
C LYS A 346 -0.96 -9.56 -21.15
N LEU A 347 0.11 -9.59 -20.36
CA LEU A 347 1.45 -9.32 -20.85
C LEU A 347 1.92 -10.46 -21.75
N THR A 348 2.73 -10.15 -22.76
CA THR A 348 3.40 -11.18 -23.56
C THR A 348 4.48 -11.87 -22.72
N LEU A 349 4.91 -13.05 -23.15
CA LEU A 349 6.00 -13.78 -22.50
C LEU A 349 7.29 -12.96 -22.43
N GLU A 350 7.59 -12.18 -23.48
CA GLU A 350 8.76 -11.31 -23.54
C GLU A 350 8.67 -10.18 -22.50
N GLU A 351 7.53 -9.51 -22.40
CA GLU A 351 7.31 -8.47 -21.38
C GLU A 351 7.42 -9.05 -19.96
N ALA A 352 6.80 -10.21 -19.73
CA ALA A 352 6.78 -10.89 -18.44
C ALA A 352 8.18 -11.36 -17.99
N SER A 353 9.02 -11.78 -18.92
CA SER A 353 10.37 -12.30 -18.66
C SER A 353 11.24 -11.32 -17.84
N SER A 354 11.10 -10.02 -18.09
CA SER A 354 11.83 -8.99 -17.34
C SER A 354 11.51 -8.99 -15.83
N TYR A 355 10.27 -9.35 -15.47
CA TYR A 355 9.82 -9.45 -14.08
C TYR A 355 10.19 -10.79 -13.42
N HIS A 356 10.52 -11.80 -14.21
CA HIS A 356 10.93 -13.13 -13.73
C HIS A 356 12.44 -13.25 -13.56
N ALA A 357 13.22 -12.47 -14.31
CA ALA A 357 14.69 -12.55 -14.27
C ALA A 357 15.32 -12.04 -12.96
N SER A 358 14.64 -11.15 -12.23
CA SER A 358 15.18 -10.59 -10.98
C SER A 358 14.07 -10.16 -10.00
N PRO A 359 13.19 -11.08 -9.54
CA PRO A 359 12.02 -10.74 -8.73
C PRO A 359 12.39 -10.07 -7.39
N ALA A 360 13.52 -10.45 -6.79
CA ALA A 360 14.01 -9.88 -5.53
C ALA A 360 14.27 -8.35 -5.62
N LYS A 361 14.67 -7.82 -6.79
CA LYS A 361 14.94 -6.37 -6.96
C LYS A 361 13.70 -5.51 -6.69
N PHE A 362 12.51 -6.00 -7.02
CA PHE A 362 11.27 -5.27 -6.77
C PHE A 362 10.98 -5.19 -5.27
N TRP A 363 11.28 -6.25 -4.52
CA TRP A 363 11.15 -6.25 -3.07
C TRP A 363 12.25 -5.45 -2.37
N ASP A 364 13.49 -5.47 -2.86
CA ASP A 364 14.56 -4.58 -2.38
C ASP A 364 14.16 -3.11 -2.55
N THR A 365 13.62 -2.75 -3.72
CA THR A 365 13.09 -1.39 -3.99
C THR A 365 11.93 -1.05 -3.05
N PHE A 366 11.06 -2.02 -2.78
CA PHE A 366 9.94 -1.85 -1.86
C PHE A 366 10.42 -1.58 -0.43
N TYR A 367 11.29 -2.42 0.13
CA TYR A 367 11.72 -2.31 1.52
C TYR A 367 12.68 -1.16 1.78
N SER A 368 13.56 -0.81 0.82
CA SER A 368 14.35 0.43 0.90
C SER A 368 13.49 1.68 0.99
N SER A 369 12.31 1.68 0.34
CA SER A 369 11.39 2.82 0.36
C SER A 369 10.49 2.87 1.60
N HIS A 370 10.15 1.72 2.19
CA HIS A 370 9.10 1.61 3.20
C HIS A 370 9.59 1.26 4.60
N GLU A 371 10.73 0.58 4.72
CA GLU A 371 11.26 0.04 5.98
C GLU A 371 10.17 -0.79 6.72
N ASN A 372 9.99 -0.58 8.02
CA ASN A 372 9.01 -1.27 8.86
C ASN A 372 7.61 -0.61 8.90
N ARG A 373 7.33 0.36 8.01
CA ARG A 373 6.14 1.23 8.16
C ARG A 373 4.92 0.79 7.36
N PHE A 374 5.08 -0.18 6.46
CA PHE A 374 4.00 -0.55 5.52
C PHE A 374 3.08 -1.63 6.09
N PHE A 375 3.64 -2.76 6.53
CA PHE A 375 2.88 -3.87 7.10
C PHE A 375 2.74 -3.71 8.61
N LYS A 376 1.59 -4.15 9.14
CA LYS A 376 1.30 -4.13 10.58
C LYS A 376 1.71 -5.45 11.21
N ASP A 377 2.08 -5.38 12.49
CA ASP A 377 2.31 -6.56 13.31
C ASP A 377 1.09 -7.49 13.33
N ARG A 378 1.35 -8.79 13.17
CA ARG A 378 0.32 -9.82 13.05
C ARG A 378 -0.21 -10.17 14.44
N LYS A 379 -1.06 -9.31 14.99
CA LYS A 379 -1.67 -9.50 16.32
C LYS A 379 -2.62 -10.71 16.40
N TRP A 380 -2.99 -11.31 15.28
CA TRP A 380 -3.93 -12.45 15.19
C TRP A 380 -3.24 -13.82 15.22
N LEU A 381 -1.90 -13.90 15.23
CA LEU A 381 -1.17 -15.17 15.16
C LEU A 381 -1.62 -16.20 16.21
N HIS A 382 -1.91 -15.75 17.43
CA HIS A 382 -2.37 -16.62 18.52
C HIS A 382 -3.75 -17.26 18.28
N LEU A 383 -4.58 -16.68 17.41
CA LEU A 383 -5.91 -17.18 17.10
C LEU A 383 -5.88 -18.19 15.96
N GLU A 384 -5.05 -17.95 14.95
CA GLU A 384 -4.99 -18.77 13.73
C GLU A 384 -3.90 -19.85 13.79
N PHE A 385 -2.80 -19.58 14.50
CA PHE A 385 -1.61 -20.41 14.57
C PHE A 385 -1.19 -20.68 16.03
N PRO A 386 -2.03 -21.40 16.80
CA PRO A 386 -1.72 -21.75 18.19
C PRO A 386 -0.42 -22.53 18.34
N GLU A 387 -0.01 -23.32 17.34
CA GLU A 387 1.24 -24.09 17.31
C GLU A 387 2.47 -23.18 17.37
N LEU A 388 2.39 -22.03 16.71
CA LEU A 388 3.45 -21.01 16.72
C LEU A 388 3.59 -20.38 18.10
N VAL A 389 2.47 -20.10 18.76
CA VAL A 389 2.47 -19.55 20.13
C VAL A 389 2.90 -20.60 21.14
N ALA A 390 2.49 -21.85 20.97
CA ALA A 390 2.89 -22.96 21.83
C ALA A 390 4.42 -23.15 21.83
N ALA A 391 5.10 -22.90 20.70
CA ALA A 391 6.56 -22.93 20.63
C ALA A 391 7.26 -21.88 21.53
N SER A 392 6.53 -20.86 21.97
CA SER A 392 7.04 -19.76 22.80
C SER A 392 6.83 -19.97 24.31
N TYR A 393 6.16 -21.06 24.73
CA TYR A 393 5.94 -21.36 26.15
C TYR A 393 7.18 -21.96 26.82
N ALA A 394 7.36 -21.67 28.11
CA ALA A 394 8.56 -22.04 28.86
C ALA A 394 8.87 -23.56 28.85
N ASP A 395 7.83 -24.40 28.77
CA ASP A 395 7.91 -25.87 28.77
C ASP A 395 7.95 -26.48 27.35
N ALA A 396 7.91 -25.68 26.29
CA ALA A 396 7.85 -26.16 24.90
C ALA A 396 9.13 -26.90 24.43
N GLY A 397 10.19 -26.85 25.22
CA GLY A 397 11.48 -27.44 24.89
C GLY A 397 12.20 -26.68 23.76
N LYS A 398 13.20 -27.31 23.15
CA LYS A 398 13.92 -26.71 22.02
C LYS A 398 13.01 -26.66 20.80
N LYS A 399 12.74 -25.44 20.30
CA LYS A 399 11.90 -25.21 19.12
C LYS A 399 12.62 -24.32 18.13
N LEU A 400 12.63 -24.73 16.87
CA LEU A 400 13.17 -23.96 15.77
C LEU A 400 12.04 -23.58 14.81
N VAL A 401 11.77 -22.27 14.72
CA VAL A 401 10.78 -21.67 13.83
C VAL A 401 11.51 -20.98 12.68
N LEU A 402 11.10 -21.25 11.44
CA LEU A 402 11.56 -20.55 10.24
C LEU A 402 10.41 -19.72 9.67
N GLU A 403 10.52 -18.39 9.69
CA GLU A 403 9.67 -17.51 8.88
C GLU A 403 10.33 -17.30 7.51
N VAL A 404 9.63 -17.68 6.45
CA VAL A 404 10.06 -17.42 5.07
C VAL A 404 9.27 -16.25 4.50
N GLY A 405 9.95 -15.30 3.85
CA GLY A 405 9.37 -14.01 3.49
C GLY A 405 9.15 -13.14 4.73
N CYS A 406 10.18 -13.04 5.58
CA CYS A 406 10.06 -12.36 6.88
C CYS A 406 9.78 -10.86 6.75
N GLY A 407 10.10 -10.24 5.61
CA GLY A 407 9.81 -8.83 5.35
C GLY A 407 10.40 -7.92 6.42
N ALA A 408 9.54 -7.12 7.05
CA ALA A 408 9.94 -6.26 8.18
C ALA A 408 9.83 -6.95 9.57
N GLY A 409 9.64 -8.27 9.62
CA GLY A 409 9.58 -9.05 10.86
C GLY A 409 8.23 -8.98 11.60
N ASN A 410 7.12 -8.71 10.90
CA ASN A 410 5.80 -8.55 11.51
C ASN A 410 5.19 -9.85 12.09
N THR A 411 5.82 -11.02 11.88
CA THR A 411 5.55 -12.25 12.64
C THR A 411 6.62 -12.49 13.69
N VAL A 412 7.90 -12.40 13.30
CA VAL A 412 9.06 -12.58 14.19
C VAL A 412 8.95 -11.74 15.46
N PHE A 413 8.75 -10.42 15.35
CA PHE A 413 8.81 -9.56 16.53
C PHE A 413 7.64 -9.76 17.50
N PRO A 414 6.38 -9.90 17.06
CA PRO A 414 5.30 -10.29 17.96
C PRO A 414 5.54 -11.62 18.67
N LEU A 415 6.08 -12.64 17.98
CA LEU A 415 6.42 -13.92 18.59
C LEU A 415 7.52 -13.78 19.64
N LEU A 416 8.60 -13.06 19.32
CA LEU A 416 9.69 -12.80 20.26
C LEU A 416 9.18 -12.02 21.48
N GLN A 417 8.29 -11.03 21.31
CA GLN A 417 7.77 -10.22 22.41
C GLN A 417 6.98 -11.02 23.46
N ILE A 418 6.26 -12.06 23.03
CA ILE A 418 5.46 -12.89 23.95
C ILE A 418 6.25 -14.11 24.48
N ASN A 419 7.50 -14.29 24.03
CA ASN A 419 8.27 -15.49 24.31
C ASN A 419 8.63 -15.66 25.78
N GLN A 420 8.44 -16.89 26.25
CA GLN A 420 8.85 -17.40 27.56
C GLN A 420 9.79 -18.62 27.44
N ASN A 421 10.07 -19.07 26.21
CA ASN A 421 10.94 -20.21 25.92
C ASN A 421 12.38 -19.77 25.64
N GLU A 422 13.28 -20.04 26.59
CA GLU A 422 14.72 -19.77 26.47
C GLU A 422 15.41 -20.59 25.37
N LYS A 423 14.75 -21.63 24.85
CA LYS A 423 15.28 -22.52 23.82
C LYS A 423 14.61 -22.31 22.45
N LEU A 424 13.83 -21.24 22.30
CA LEU A 424 13.24 -20.85 21.03
C LEU A 424 14.32 -20.25 20.13
N VAL A 425 14.43 -20.78 18.91
CA VAL A 425 15.28 -20.25 17.85
C VAL A 425 14.38 -19.84 16.69
N VAL A 426 14.46 -18.57 16.28
CA VAL A 426 13.71 -18.03 15.14
C VAL A 426 14.69 -17.71 14.01
N HIS A 427 14.49 -18.30 12.83
CA HIS A 427 15.15 -17.91 11.59
C HIS A 427 14.17 -17.09 10.75
N ALA A 428 14.57 -15.88 10.40
CA ALA A 428 13.80 -14.95 9.58
C ALA A 428 14.47 -14.80 8.21
N CYS A 429 13.96 -15.50 7.21
CA CYS A 429 14.53 -15.51 5.86
C CYS A 429 13.68 -14.69 4.89
N ASP A 430 14.35 -13.94 4.01
CA ASP A 430 13.72 -13.26 2.88
C ASP A 430 14.73 -13.21 1.73
N TYR A 431 14.31 -13.31 0.47
CA TYR A 431 15.25 -13.13 -0.64
C TYR A 431 15.68 -11.67 -0.81
N SER A 432 14.98 -10.74 -0.15
CA SER A 432 15.27 -9.31 -0.20
C SER A 432 16.31 -8.98 0.86
N ARG A 433 17.45 -8.46 0.41
CA ARG A 433 18.51 -8.02 1.30
C ARG A 433 18.08 -6.83 2.15
N GLU A 434 17.25 -5.96 1.58
CA GLU A 434 16.69 -4.82 2.29
C GLU A 434 15.72 -5.25 3.40
N ALA A 435 14.86 -6.25 3.15
CA ALA A 435 13.99 -6.83 4.17
C ALA A 435 14.80 -7.38 5.37
N VAL A 436 15.82 -8.20 5.08
CA VAL A 436 16.71 -8.76 6.10
C VAL A 436 17.42 -7.65 6.88
N THR A 437 17.83 -6.58 6.20
CA THR A 437 18.45 -5.41 6.85
C THR A 437 17.47 -4.71 7.80
N VAL A 438 16.19 -4.57 7.41
CA VAL A 438 15.14 -4.03 8.28
C VAL A 438 14.97 -4.89 9.53
N VAL A 439 14.91 -6.22 9.40
CA VAL A 439 14.83 -7.13 10.56
C VAL A 439 16.04 -6.98 11.48
N ARG A 440 17.25 -7.00 10.92
CA ARG A 440 18.52 -6.88 11.69
C ARG A 440 18.64 -5.54 12.41
N SER A 441 18.01 -4.49 11.91
CA SER A 441 18.01 -3.16 12.55
C SER A 441 17.10 -3.05 13.78
N ASN A 442 16.20 -4.01 13.99
CA ASN A 442 15.27 -3.97 15.13
C ASN A 442 15.99 -4.33 16.44
N PRO A 443 15.80 -3.58 17.54
CA PRO A 443 16.42 -3.91 18.83
C PRO A 443 16.10 -5.32 19.35
N LEU A 444 14.92 -5.86 19.02
CA LEU A 444 14.52 -7.21 19.42
C LEU A 444 15.26 -8.32 18.66
N TYR A 445 15.91 -8.01 17.53
CA TYR A 445 16.77 -8.96 16.83
C TYR A 445 18.04 -9.23 17.63
N ALA A 446 18.70 -8.17 18.11
CA ALA A 446 19.96 -8.29 18.84
C ALA A 446 19.77 -8.79 20.28
N SER A 447 18.65 -8.45 20.91
CA SER A 447 18.34 -8.85 22.29
C SER A 447 16.86 -9.24 22.44
N PRO A 448 16.47 -10.41 21.91
CA PRO A 448 15.12 -10.93 22.09
C PRO A 448 14.85 -11.25 23.57
N PRO A 449 13.63 -10.97 24.07
CA PRO A 449 13.26 -11.29 25.45
C PRO A 449 13.03 -12.80 25.63
N GLY A 450 13.05 -13.24 26.89
CA GLY A 450 12.80 -14.64 27.23
C GLY A 450 13.89 -15.61 26.77
N GLY A 451 15.10 -15.13 26.47
CA GLY A 451 16.27 -15.97 26.16
C GLY A 451 16.30 -16.58 24.76
N ALA A 452 15.34 -16.26 23.88
CA ALA A 452 15.32 -16.77 22.50
C ALA A 452 16.56 -16.35 21.69
N THR A 453 16.80 -17.00 20.57
CA THR A 453 17.78 -16.57 19.56
C THR A 453 17.07 -16.21 18.27
N CYS A 454 17.46 -15.11 17.63
CA CYS A 454 16.95 -14.70 16.32
C CYS A 454 18.10 -14.65 15.31
N HIS A 455 17.93 -15.32 14.17
CA HIS A 455 18.78 -15.25 13.00
C HIS A 455 17.98 -14.64 11.85
N ALA A 456 18.62 -13.85 11.00
CA ALA A 456 17.95 -13.27 9.83
C ALA A 456 18.90 -13.34 8.65
N ASP A 457 18.48 -14.00 7.57
CA ASP A 457 19.36 -14.37 6.45
C ASP A 457 18.69 -14.13 5.10
N VAL A 458 19.51 -13.71 4.13
CA VAL A 458 19.05 -13.57 2.74
C VAL A 458 18.96 -14.97 2.14
N TRP A 459 17.76 -15.41 1.82
CA TRP A 459 17.53 -16.72 1.23
C TRP A 459 16.29 -16.73 0.35
N ASP A 460 16.45 -17.29 -0.85
CA ASP A 460 15.34 -17.57 -1.75
C ASP A 460 14.78 -18.97 -1.47
N LEU A 461 13.49 -19.02 -1.14
CA LEU A 461 12.76 -20.26 -0.89
C LEU A 461 12.88 -21.26 -2.04
N SER A 462 12.93 -20.76 -3.28
CA SER A 462 13.10 -21.57 -4.49
C SER A 462 14.54 -21.76 -4.94
N SER A 463 15.53 -21.43 -4.11
CA SER A 463 16.94 -21.68 -4.42
C SER A 463 17.21 -23.17 -4.66
N PRO A 464 17.78 -23.57 -5.82
CA PRO A 464 18.10 -24.97 -6.10
C PRO A 464 19.45 -25.41 -5.50
N THR A 465 20.28 -24.48 -5.06
CA THR A 465 21.68 -24.76 -4.69
C THR A 465 21.93 -24.74 -3.18
N GLU A 466 21.17 -23.94 -2.43
CA GLU A 466 21.52 -23.63 -1.05
C GLU A 466 20.27 -23.56 -0.15
N LEU A 467 20.36 -24.23 1.01
CA LEU A 467 19.47 -24.02 2.15
C LEU A 467 19.88 -22.75 2.91
N PRO A 468 19.02 -22.18 3.77
CA PRO A 468 19.38 -21.01 4.56
C PRO A 468 20.65 -21.24 5.36
N PRO A 469 21.51 -20.21 5.50
CA PRO A 469 22.69 -20.29 6.34
C PRO A 469 22.34 -20.84 7.73
N SER A 470 23.18 -21.72 8.25
CA SER A 470 23.07 -22.36 9.57
C SER A 470 21.89 -23.31 9.82
N LEU A 471 20.96 -23.46 8.87
CA LEU A 471 19.93 -24.50 8.93
C LEU A 471 20.40 -25.81 8.31
N LYS A 472 20.02 -26.92 8.94
CA LYS A 472 20.32 -28.27 8.47
C LYS A 472 19.05 -28.96 7.98
N PRO A 473 19.14 -29.94 7.06
CA PRO A 473 18.00 -30.80 6.75
C PRO A 473 17.42 -31.43 8.02
N GLY A 474 16.09 -31.55 8.10
CA GLY A 474 15.41 -32.18 9.22
C GLY A 474 15.59 -31.47 10.56
N SER A 475 15.75 -30.14 10.57
CA SER A 475 16.06 -29.38 11.80
C SER A 475 14.96 -28.42 12.24
N VAL A 476 14.00 -28.09 11.36
CA VAL A 476 12.97 -27.08 11.61
C VAL A 476 11.70 -27.72 12.16
N ASP A 477 11.14 -27.18 13.24
CA ASP A 477 9.88 -27.64 13.83
C ASP A 477 8.67 -27.02 13.12
N ILE A 478 8.74 -25.71 12.82
CA ILE A 478 7.65 -24.93 12.24
C ILE A 478 8.18 -24.05 11.11
N ILE A 479 7.58 -24.14 9.92
CA ILE A 479 7.81 -23.19 8.82
C ILE A 479 6.58 -22.30 8.67
N VAL A 480 6.77 -20.98 8.71
CA VAL A 480 5.71 -19.98 8.54
C VAL A 480 5.79 -19.37 7.15
N LEU A 481 4.69 -19.48 6.39
CA LEU A 481 4.51 -18.95 5.04
C LEU A 481 3.30 -18.02 5.02
N ILE A 482 3.49 -16.72 5.31
CA ILE A 482 2.38 -15.74 5.33
C ILE A 482 2.60 -14.68 4.25
N PHE A 483 1.81 -14.74 3.17
CA PHE A 483 1.89 -13.87 1.98
C PHE A 483 3.24 -13.89 1.27
N VAL A 484 3.86 -15.06 1.20
CA VAL A 484 5.17 -15.28 0.55
C VAL A 484 5.07 -16.17 -0.69
N PHE A 485 4.26 -17.23 -0.62
CA PHE A 485 4.22 -18.26 -1.66
C PHE A 485 3.59 -17.72 -2.94
N SER A 486 2.63 -16.78 -2.82
CA SER A 486 2.07 -16.05 -3.96
C SER A 486 3.07 -15.18 -4.72
N ALA A 487 4.22 -14.82 -4.12
CA ALA A 487 5.24 -14.03 -4.82
C ALA A 487 6.12 -14.87 -5.75
N LEU A 488 6.08 -16.19 -5.61
CA LEU A 488 6.78 -17.14 -6.46
C LEU A 488 6.05 -17.33 -7.79
N HIS A 489 6.83 -17.52 -8.84
CA HIS A 489 6.37 -18.01 -10.13
C HIS A 489 5.92 -19.48 -9.99
N PRO A 490 4.89 -19.95 -10.73
CA PRO A 490 4.47 -21.35 -10.69
C PRO A 490 5.61 -22.38 -10.84
N ASN A 491 6.54 -22.13 -11.76
CA ASN A 491 7.75 -22.96 -11.96
C ASN A 491 8.69 -23.05 -10.74
N GLU A 492 8.59 -22.13 -9.77
CA GLU A 492 9.43 -22.08 -8.57
C GLU A 492 8.86 -22.93 -7.42
N TRP A 493 7.57 -23.31 -7.48
CA TRP A 493 6.87 -23.96 -6.37
C TRP A 493 7.40 -25.35 -6.03
N SER A 494 7.71 -26.17 -7.03
CA SER A 494 8.22 -27.53 -6.79
C SER A 494 9.54 -27.51 -6.02
N GLN A 495 10.46 -26.62 -6.40
CA GLN A 495 11.72 -26.44 -5.69
C GLN A 495 11.50 -25.86 -4.28
N ALA A 496 10.60 -24.90 -4.13
CA ALA A 496 10.22 -24.34 -2.84
C ALA A 496 9.71 -25.41 -1.86
N VAL A 497 8.79 -26.27 -2.31
CA VAL A 497 8.24 -27.37 -1.50
C VAL A 497 9.30 -28.42 -1.18
N SER A 498 10.19 -28.74 -2.12
CA SER A 498 11.33 -29.62 -1.88
C SER A 498 12.24 -29.10 -0.75
N ASN A 499 12.53 -27.80 -0.74
CA ASN A 499 13.30 -27.14 0.31
C ASN A 499 12.56 -27.16 1.66
N ILE A 500 11.25 -26.85 1.67
CA ILE A 500 10.38 -26.91 2.86
C ILE A 500 10.42 -28.32 3.46
N LYS A 501 10.16 -29.34 2.65
CA LYS A 501 10.19 -30.74 3.06
C LYS A 501 11.56 -31.10 3.63
N SER A 502 12.63 -30.72 2.95
CA SER A 502 14.01 -31.02 3.37
C SER A 502 14.36 -30.42 4.73
N LEU A 503 13.90 -29.19 5.02
CA LEU A 503 14.19 -28.46 6.26
C LEU A 503 13.38 -28.95 7.46
N LEU A 504 12.11 -29.32 7.26
CA LEU A 504 11.22 -29.75 8.34
C LEU A 504 11.69 -31.05 8.98
N LYS A 505 11.54 -31.19 10.29
CA LYS A 505 11.62 -32.49 10.97
C LYS A 505 10.49 -33.41 10.50
N PRO A 506 10.67 -34.74 10.59
CA PRO A 506 9.58 -35.71 10.77
C PRO A 506 8.48 -35.14 11.70
N GLY A 507 7.24 -35.08 11.23
CA GLY A 507 6.10 -34.51 11.95
C GLY A 507 6.08 -32.97 12.13
N GLY A 508 7.05 -32.24 11.58
CA GLY A 508 7.09 -30.77 11.60
C GLY A 508 5.99 -30.16 10.72
N VAL A 509 5.63 -28.90 10.97
CA VAL A 509 4.45 -28.27 10.36
C VAL A 509 4.76 -27.02 9.53
N VAL A 510 4.04 -26.87 8.42
CA VAL A 510 3.94 -25.64 7.64
C VAL A 510 2.67 -24.90 8.06
N LEU A 511 2.81 -23.64 8.40
CA LEU A 511 1.71 -22.72 8.68
C LEU A 511 1.57 -21.77 7.48
N PHE A 512 0.54 -21.97 6.67
CA PHE A 512 0.36 -21.28 5.40
C PHE A 512 -0.80 -20.28 5.47
N ARG A 513 -0.57 -19.06 4.99
CA ARG A 513 -1.65 -18.10 4.70
C ARG A 513 -1.32 -17.24 3.50
N ASP A 514 -2.16 -17.26 2.48
CA ASP A 514 -1.93 -16.49 1.26
C ASP A 514 -3.24 -16.06 0.57
N TYR A 515 -3.14 -15.43 -0.60
CA TYR A 515 -4.31 -14.94 -1.35
C TYR A 515 -5.10 -16.08 -2.00
N GLY A 516 -6.42 -16.10 -1.79
CA GLY A 516 -7.33 -17.01 -2.48
C GLY A 516 -7.84 -16.44 -3.80
N ARG A 517 -8.24 -17.32 -4.73
CA ARG A 517 -8.87 -16.95 -5.99
C ARG A 517 -10.12 -16.10 -5.73
N TYR A 518 -10.30 -15.08 -6.55
CA TYR A 518 -11.33 -14.04 -6.45
C TYR A 518 -11.19 -13.08 -5.25
N ASP A 519 -10.04 -13.02 -4.59
CA ASP A 519 -9.78 -11.95 -3.61
C ASP A 519 -9.89 -10.57 -4.28
N LEU A 520 -10.38 -9.58 -3.52
CA LEU A 520 -10.58 -8.21 -3.99
C LEU A 520 -9.39 -7.60 -4.78
N PRO A 521 -8.11 -7.79 -4.36
CA PRO A 521 -6.97 -7.27 -5.11
C PRO A 521 -6.86 -7.86 -6.52
N GLN A 522 -7.18 -9.15 -6.72
CA GLN A 522 -7.18 -9.80 -8.03
C GLN A 522 -8.11 -9.05 -9.00
N LEU A 523 -9.32 -8.78 -8.53
CA LEU A 523 -10.39 -8.16 -9.31
C LEU A 523 -10.18 -6.65 -9.54
N ARG A 524 -9.19 -6.04 -8.86
CA ARG A 524 -8.87 -4.61 -8.96
C ARG A 524 -7.65 -4.31 -9.80
N PHE A 525 -6.95 -5.33 -10.30
CA PHE A 525 -5.84 -5.09 -11.20
C PHE A 525 -6.31 -4.35 -12.46
N LYS A 526 -5.58 -3.29 -12.80
CA LYS A 526 -5.78 -2.51 -14.01
C LYS A 526 -5.26 -3.30 -15.22
N LYS A 527 -5.53 -2.78 -16.42
CA LYS A 527 -5.00 -3.29 -17.68
C LYS A 527 -3.46 -3.45 -17.62
N ARG A 528 -2.93 -4.41 -18.39
CA ARG A 528 -1.48 -4.72 -18.48
C ARG A 528 -0.83 -5.08 -17.15
N ARG A 529 -1.51 -5.91 -16.35
CA ARG A 529 -1.01 -6.42 -15.06
C ARG A 529 -1.08 -7.95 -14.92
N MET A 530 -1.83 -8.63 -15.77
CA MET A 530 -1.88 -10.10 -15.76
C MET A 530 -0.62 -10.65 -16.44
N LEU A 531 0.10 -11.52 -15.74
CA LEU A 531 1.25 -12.27 -16.24
C LEU A 531 0.77 -13.60 -16.82
N GLU A 532 0.10 -14.37 -15.97
CA GLU A 532 -0.50 -15.66 -16.27
C GLU A 532 -1.85 -15.76 -15.57
N ASP A 533 -2.55 -16.86 -15.78
CA ASP A 533 -3.85 -17.09 -15.17
C ASP A 533 -3.66 -17.17 -13.65
N ASN A 534 -4.43 -16.35 -12.93
CA ASN A 534 -4.27 -16.11 -11.49
C ASN A 534 -2.92 -15.48 -11.05
N PHE A 535 -2.04 -15.07 -11.97
CA PHE A 535 -0.73 -14.48 -11.63
C PHE A 535 -0.58 -13.05 -12.16
N TYR A 536 -0.24 -12.11 -11.29
CA TYR A 536 -0.31 -10.67 -11.59
C TYR A 536 0.91 -9.89 -11.10
N LEU A 537 1.15 -8.75 -11.74
CA LEU A 537 2.06 -7.70 -11.28
C LEU A 537 1.34 -6.65 -10.45
N ARG A 538 1.93 -6.32 -9.31
CA ARG A 538 1.57 -5.16 -8.50
C ARG A 538 2.11 -3.86 -9.09
N GLY A 539 1.62 -2.75 -8.55
CA GLY A 539 2.01 -1.41 -9.00
C GLY A 539 3.50 -1.11 -8.82
N ASP A 540 4.15 -1.77 -7.86
CA ASP A 540 5.59 -1.70 -7.55
C ASP A 540 6.43 -2.74 -8.32
N GLY A 541 5.81 -3.53 -9.20
CA GLY A 541 6.48 -4.57 -9.99
C GLY A 541 6.65 -5.91 -9.27
N THR A 542 6.30 -6.00 -7.98
CA THR A 542 6.26 -7.30 -7.28
C THR A 542 5.14 -8.18 -7.84
N ARG A 543 5.30 -9.51 -7.72
CA ARG A 543 4.36 -10.49 -8.27
C ARG A 543 3.40 -11.00 -7.21
N VAL A 544 2.23 -11.49 -7.62
CA VAL A 544 1.25 -12.13 -6.75
C VAL A 544 0.40 -13.15 -7.51
N TYR A 545 0.33 -14.36 -6.98
CA TYR A 545 -0.57 -15.44 -7.39
C TYR A 545 -1.81 -15.51 -6.48
N PHE A 546 -2.95 -15.94 -7.02
CA PHE A 546 -4.19 -16.17 -6.29
C PHE A 546 -4.59 -17.65 -6.38
N PHE A 547 -4.48 -18.36 -5.26
CA PHE A 547 -4.58 -19.82 -5.21
C PHE A 547 -6.01 -20.32 -5.12
N GLU A 548 -6.25 -21.47 -5.72
CA GLU A 548 -7.36 -22.35 -5.36
C GLU A 548 -6.89 -23.36 -4.28
N PRO A 549 -7.76 -23.76 -3.35
CA PRO A 549 -7.40 -24.74 -2.31
C PRO A 549 -6.81 -26.03 -2.87
N GLU A 550 -7.40 -26.55 -3.94
CA GLU A 550 -7.04 -27.83 -4.56
C GLU A 550 -5.64 -27.79 -5.16
N GLN A 551 -5.21 -26.62 -5.64
CA GLN A 551 -3.85 -26.42 -6.14
C GLN A 551 -2.82 -26.63 -5.04
N LEU A 552 -3.11 -26.23 -3.79
CA LEU A 552 -2.17 -26.39 -2.69
C LEU A 552 -1.94 -27.86 -2.35
N PHE A 553 -2.96 -28.72 -2.44
CA PHE A 553 -2.77 -30.17 -2.27
C PHE A 553 -1.81 -30.74 -3.31
N SER A 554 -1.96 -30.33 -4.57
CA SER A 554 -1.07 -30.75 -5.65
C SER A 554 0.35 -30.21 -5.45
N ILE A 555 0.49 -28.91 -5.19
CA ILE A 555 1.78 -28.23 -5.00
C ILE A 555 2.59 -28.85 -3.86
N PHE A 556 1.95 -29.08 -2.71
CA PHE A 556 2.60 -29.67 -1.55
C PHE A 556 2.69 -31.20 -1.62
N ASN A 557 2.09 -31.86 -2.62
CA ASN A 557 1.84 -33.29 -2.60
C ASN A 557 1.22 -33.75 -1.25
N ALA A 558 0.19 -33.03 -0.83
CA ALA A 558 -0.48 -33.23 0.44
C ALA A 558 -1.76 -34.08 0.28
N GLU A 559 -2.10 -34.85 1.31
CA GLU A 559 -3.34 -35.62 1.35
C GLU A 559 -4.55 -34.66 1.26
N PRO A 560 -5.47 -34.83 0.28
CA PRO A 560 -6.63 -33.95 0.14
C PRO A 560 -7.59 -34.06 1.33
N GLN A 561 -8.18 -32.94 1.74
CA GLN A 561 -9.23 -32.92 2.76
C GLN A 561 -10.62 -32.88 2.09
N SER A 562 -11.52 -33.78 2.50
CA SER A 562 -12.89 -33.91 1.95
C SER A 562 -13.77 -32.67 2.17
N THR A 563 -13.36 -31.74 3.03
CA THR A 563 -14.08 -30.49 3.36
C THR A 563 -14.00 -29.42 2.26
N THR A 564 -13.33 -29.71 1.15
CA THR A 564 -13.37 -28.85 -0.04
C THR A 564 -14.71 -29.04 -0.74
N THR A 565 -15.77 -28.45 -0.20
CA THR A 565 -17.10 -28.45 -0.81
C THR A 565 -16.99 -27.90 -2.23
N ASN A 566 -17.15 -28.78 -3.22
CA ASN A 566 -17.25 -28.45 -4.63
C ASN A 566 -18.27 -27.31 -4.81
N THR A 567 -17.79 -26.10 -5.10
CA THR A 567 -18.63 -25.02 -5.66
C THR A 567 -18.29 -24.87 -7.15
N THR A 568 -18.22 -26.00 -7.84
CA THR A 568 -18.08 -26.07 -9.30
C THR A 568 -18.67 -27.40 -9.76
N THR A 569 -19.98 -27.42 -10.02
CA THR A 569 -20.62 -28.16 -11.13
C THR A 569 -22.10 -27.83 -11.13
N GLU A 570 -22.48 -26.78 -11.85
CA GLU A 570 -23.79 -26.75 -12.54
C GLU A 570 -23.80 -25.84 -13.79
N THR A 571 -22.74 -25.07 -14.06
CA THR A 571 -22.68 -24.20 -15.26
C THR A 571 -21.73 -24.62 -16.38
N ASP A 572 -20.84 -25.61 -16.17
CA ASP A 572 -19.91 -26.06 -17.22
C ASP A 572 -20.44 -27.19 -18.12
N ALA A 573 -21.71 -27.61 -17.96
CA ALA A 573 -22.34 -28.63 -18.80
C ALA A 573 -23.14 -28.06 -19.99
N ARG A 574 -23.06 -26.76 -20.32
CA ARG A 574 -23.87 -26.15 -21.40
C ARG A 574 -23.12 -25.39 -22.48
N VAL A 575 -21.79 -25.54 -22.58
CA VAL A 575 -21.01 -24.97 -23.70
C VAL A 575 -20.07 -26.02 -24.27
N GLN A 576 -20.62 -27.16 -24.69
CA GLN A 576 -19.93 -28.08 -25.61
C GLN A 576 -20.89 -29.08 -26.28
N GLU A 577 -22.03 -28.62 -26.78
CA GLU A 577 -22.81 -29.36 -27.77
C GLU A 577 -23.38 -28.36 -28.78
N ASP A 578 -22.58 -28.03 -29.80
CA ASP A 578 -23.09 -27.63 -31.11
C ASP A 578 -21.95 -27.67 -32.13
N SER A 579 -21.63 -28.88 -32.58
CA SER A 579 -20.96 -29.15 -33.84
C SER A 579 -21.05 -30.65 -34.12
N LEU A 580 -22.10 -31.06 -34.84
CA LEU A 580 -22.05 -31.91 -36.05
C LEU A 580 -23.44 -32.52 -36.32
N ASN A 581 -23.96 -32.20 -37.50
CA ASN A 581 -25.23 -32.66 -38.06
C ASN A 581 -25.18 -34.18 -38.39
N PRO A 582 -26.35 -34.86 -38.48
CA PRO A 582 -26.46 -36.32 -38.48
C PRO A 582 -26.60 -36.91 -39.88
N THR A 583 -26.09 -38.14 -40.09
CA THR A 583 -26.68 -39.06 -41.08
C THR A 583 -26.39 -40.54 -40.76
N SER A 584 -27.45 -41.34 -40.95
CA SER A 584 -27.52 -42.79 -41.20
C SER A 584 -27.31 -43.81 -40.06
N LYS A 585 -28.44 -44.26 -39.51
CA LYS A 585 -29.00 -45.65 -39.55
C LYS A 585 -28.07 -46.87 -39.46
N GLY A 586 -28.35 -47.72 -38.46
CA GLY A 586 -28.14 -49.18 -38.43
C GLY A 586 -28.15 -49.68 -36.97
N ALA A 587 -29.31 -50.07 -36.41
CA ALA A 587 -29.77 -51.47 -36.27
C ALA A 587 -28.84 -52.36 -35.41
N GLY A 588 -29.35 -52.82 -34.25
CA GLY A 588 -28.70 -53.88 -33.47
C GLY A 588 -29.13 -53.89 -32.01
N ASP A 589 -30.11 -54.74 -31.71
CA ASP A 589 -30.70 -55.00 -30.39
C ASP A 589 -29.82 -55.94 -29.54
N SER A 590 -30.10 -55.96 -28.23
CA SER A 590 -29.69 -56.96 -27.21
C SER A 590 -28.23 -57.00 -26.73
N ALA A 591 -28.03 -56.69 -25.44
CA ALA A 591 -27.46 -57.58 -24.42
C ALA A 591 -27.13 -56.77 -23.14
N GLN A 592 -28.12 -56.72 -22.25
CA GLN A 592 -27.92 -56.54 -20.81
C GLN A 592 -27.14 -57.74 -20.25
N GLU A 593 -26.38 -57.49 -19.18
CA GLU A 593 -25.65 -58.48 -18.36
C GLU A 593 -24.39 -59.09 -19.00
N SER A 594 -23.23 -58.50 -18.70
CA SER A 594 -22.01 -59.25 -18.27
C SER A 594 -20.70 -58.45 -18.41
N ILE A 595 -20.52 -57.30 -17.75
CA ILE A 595 -19.17 -56.79 -17.44
C ILE A 595 -19.19 -56.06 -16.09
N GLU A 596 -19.50 -56.80 -15.03
CA GLU A 596 -19.35 -56.32 -13.64
C GLU A 596 -18.32 -57.19 -12.93
N THR A 597 -17.18 -57.47 -13.59
CA THR A 597 -16.08 -58.24 -12.98
C THR A 597 -14.74 -58.06 -13.69
N ALA A 598 -14.29 -56.83 -13.99
CA ALA A 598 -12.93 -56.64 -14.52
C ALA A 598 -12.33 -55.23 -14.41
N VAL A 599 -12.53 -54.47 -13.33
CA VAL A 599 -11.64 -53.33 -13.02
C VAL A 599 -11.41 -53.21 -11.51
N VAL A 600 -10.96 -54.29 -10.87
CA VAL A 600 -10.15 -54.14 -9.66
C VAL A 600 -8.72 -53.90 -10.13
N GLN A 601 -8.46 -52.68 -10.61
CA GLN A 601 -7.10 -52.21 -10.76
C GLN A 601 -6.55 -51.96 -9.36
N LYS A 602 -5.41 -52.58 -9.07
CA LYS A 602 -4.60 -52.32 -7.89
C LYS A 602 -4.32 -50.82 -7.78
N GLU A 603 -5.06 -50.10 -6.95
CA GLU A 603 -4.65 -48.78 -6.49
C GLU A 603 -3.37 -48.96 -5.68
N GLN A 604 -2.23 -48.65 -6.29
CA GLN A 604 -1.04 -48.31 -5.53
C GLN A 604 -1.42 -47.07 -4.71
N ALA A 605 -1.48 -47.21 -3.38
CA ALA A 605 -1.78 -46.11 -2.48
C ALA A 605 -0.85 -44.93 -2.82
N LYS A 606 -1.44 -43.81 -3.27
CA LYS A 606 -0.68 -42.61 -3.63
C LYS A 606 0.11 -42.15 -2.40
N ARG A 607 1.42 -42.00 -2.53
CA ARG A 607 2.29 -41.56 -1.44
C ARG A 607 2.31 -40.03 -1.37
N TYR A 608 1.84 -39.50 -0.24
CA TYR A 608 1.88 -38.06 0.05
C TYR A 608 3.14 -37.70 0.85
N ASP A 609 3.59 -36.46 0.67
CA ASP A 609 4.71 -35.89 1.43
C ASP A 609 4.22 -35.19 2.71
N PHE A 610 2.98 -34.72 2.71
CA PHE A 610 2.36 -34.02 3.82
C PHE A 610 0.95 -34.53 4.09
N ALA A 611 0.56 -34.58 5.37
CA ALA A 611 -0.84 -34.63 5.76
C ALA A 611 -1.40 -33.20 5.78
N THR A 612 -2.63 -33.02 5.28
CA THR A 612 -3.37 -31.78 5.46
C THR A 612 -4.08 -31.83 6.82
N THR A 613 -3.57 -31.08 7.80
CA THR A 613 -4.23 -30.96 9.11
C THR A 613 -5.28 -29.86 9.12
N GLN A 614 -5.17 -28.90 8.21
CA GLN A 614 -6.18 -27.86 8.00
C GLN A 614 -6.13 -27.33 6.56
N MET A 615 -7.30 -27.15 5.93
CA MET A 615 -7.50 -26.33 4.74
C MET A 615 -8.77 -25.50 4.90
N ALA A 616 -8.63 -24.17 4.90
CA ALA A 616 -9.74 -23.25 5.08
C ALA A 616 -9.67 -22.06 4.12
N ILE A 617 -10.84 -21.58 3.72
CA ILE A 617 -11.03 -20.38 2.91
C ILE A 617 -11.64 -19.29 3.79
N ASP A 618 -10.82 -18.32 4.20
CA ASP A 618 -11.26 -17.18 4.99
C ASP A 618 -11.94 -16.15 4.09
N ARG A 619 -13.26 -16.33 3.91
CA ARG A 619 -14.13 -15.41 3.18
C ARG A 619 -14.66 -14.33 4.11
N ARG A 620 -14.40 -13.06 3.78
CA ARG A 620 -14.93 -11.92 4.53
C ARG A 620 -15.61 -10.91 3.63
N LEU A 621 -16.76 -10.42 4.05
CA LEU A 621 -17.34 -9.22 3.48
C LEU A 621 -16.86 -8.01 4.28
N ILE A 622 -16.04 -7.16 3.69
CA ILE A 622 -15.68 -5.85 4.25
C ILE A 622 -16.59 -4.79 3.65
N VAL A 623 -17.09 -3.88 4.48
CA VAL A 623 -17.96 -2.80 4.01
C VAL A 623 -17.32 -1.43 4.25
N ASN A 624 -17.38 -0.57 3.22
CA ASN A 624 -17.20 0.86 3.41
C ASN A 624 -18.57 1.46 3.70
N ARG A 625 -18.85 1.68 4.99
CA ARG A 625 -20.13 2.22 5.46
C ARG A 625 -20.45 3.61 4.91
N LYS A 626 -19.43 4.44 4.68
CA LYS A 626 -19.59 5.80 4.14
C LYS A 626 -19.98 5.79 2.67
N GLU A 627 -19.28 4.99 1.87
CA GLU A 627 -19.50 4.93 0.41
C GLU A 627 -20.53 3.87 0.01
N ARG A 628 -21.10 3.16 0.99
CA ARG A 628 -21.98 2.01 0.80
C ARG A 628 -21.42 0.98 -0.19
N LYS A 629 -20.13 0.64 -0.04
CA LYS A 629 -19.45 -0.36 -0.89
C LYS A 629 -19.21 -1.66 -0.15
N GLN A 630 -19.55 -2.77 -0.81
CA GLN A 630 -19.22 -4.13 -0.38
C GLN A 630 -17.91 -4.59 -1.05
N MET A 631 -17.08 -5.31 -0.31
CA MET A 631 -15.78 -5.77 -0.76
C MET A 631 -15.51 -7.17 -0.21
N TYR A 632 -15.55 -8.17 -1.08
CA TYR A 632 -15.30 -9.56 -0.70
C TYR A 632 -13.80 -9.84 -0.67
N ARG A 633 -13.31 -10.31 0.47
CA ARG A 633 -11.93 -10.76 0.66
C ARG A 633 -11.89 -12.27 0.72
N ASN A 634 -10.83 -12.83 0.14
CA ASN A 634 -10.57 -14.26 0.14
C ASN A 634 -9.10 -14.54 0.47
N TRP A 635 -8.87 -15.29 1.54
CA TRP A 635 -7.55 -15.80 1.90
C TRP A 635 -7.60 -17.31 2.08
N LEU A 636 -6.56 -17.99 1.62
CA LEU A 636 -6.35 -19.39 1.98
C LEU A 636 -5.54 -19.47 3.25
N GLN A 637 -5.95 -20.37 4.14
CA GLN A 637 -5.20 -20.75 5.33
C GLN A 637 -5.10 -22.27 5.35
N ALA A 638 -3.88 -22.77 5.49
CA ALA A 638 -3.64 -24.20 5.51
C ALA A 638 -2.56 -24.56 6.53
N LYS A 639 -2.63 -25.80 7.01
CA LYS A 639 -1.61 -26.42 7.85
C LYS A 639 -1.25 -27.77 7.23
N PHE A 640 0.04 -27.95 6.96
CA PHE A 640 0.57 -29.17 6.38
C PHE A 640 1.59 -29.78 7.33
N GLN A 641 1.40 -31.03 7.72
CA GLN A 641 2.34 -31.75 8.56
C GLN A 641 3.19 -32.67 7.69
N ARG A 642 4.52 -32.55 7.78
CA ARG A 642 5.44 -33.44 7.06
C ARG A 642 5.23 -34.88 7.53
N LEU A 643 5.02 -35.79 6.59
CA LEU A 643 4.93 -37.23 6.85
C LEU A 643 6.32 -37.86 6.95
N ASP A 644 6.42 -38.89 7.78
CA ASP A 644 7.66 -39.64 7.95
C ASP A 644 7.83 -40.64 6.81
N GLU A 645 9.07 -40.83 6.36
CA GLU A 645 9.36 -41.77 5.29
C GLU A 645 9.11 -43.24 5.69
N THR A 646 8.96 -43.49 6.99
CA THR A 646 8.75 -44.81 7.64
C THR A 646 7.31 -45.10 8.08
N SER A 647 6.34 -44.21 7.85
CA SER A 647 4.92 -44.43 8.23
C SER A 647 4.10 -45.16 7.15
N ALA A 648 4.74 -46.00 6.33
CA ALA A 648 4.09 -46.86 5.33
C ALA A 648 4.36 -48.33 5.63
#